data_AF-A0A4Z1AFM6-F1
#
_entry.id   AF-A0A4Z1AFM6-F1
#
_cell.length_a   1.000
_cell.length_b   1.000
_cell.length_c   1.000
_cell.angle_alpha   90.00
_cell.angle_beta   90.00
_cell.angle_gamma   90.00
#
_symmetry.space_group_name_H-M   'P 1'
#
loop_
_entity.id
_entity.type
_entity.pdbx_description
1 polymer ?
#
loop_
_entity_poly.entity_id
_entity_poly.type
_entity_poly.pdbx_seq_one_letter_code
_entity_poly.pdbx_strand_id
1 'polypeptide(L)'
;MKSLNKKVSKAVSALAVAIAIVGCDSGGGSNLAGLALAGLGGSTTYARASIAAKVRKGNLGSDVALSTGTAASGTVPETRREVVLVKSGGTQDFTTTASGAGASAPADNGDFGFVVNVPSADAKLTATVYTLRELTCEELDKSRTGTGAGAWASDPTGGRCGLYDSGVAASTTRIAEYNAILDNPNNYTVALGTFDFEFNIDPSDPNATGTVTITNESGVHIVAANGQTSVPFALVTVTGVYSNPNQTVGEALCDSIGNPTIIQGNINSDIILGKFTLLRGTVFVNNAKMTVPKGSVIYGERGSSLFFKGGTLETQGTAAEPVCFTSAQRHGSRFPGDWGGIVFIGSANATRTSTTEGTTPQVYPGGNSMTVNLRYTIVEFAGNEVAPGDELNSLSQYAVNTIDYKFVQAHRGLDDSFEWWGGGKSPSTHDMKFLIGSGSMDDDFDMDEGFSGNLKYLVSIKYPKACGGSASTDPHGFEMDGRHSSTCTNSQNPATTDCSNPTVANFTTLGLGISGGAGMRAREGLLGTFTAGLIYGFATRINAGEASGFSPTISDITVISDSAADSLAASASGTPGTGGITLSATASLTSIPVTDIGSVQDSVGCGFGTKPDLRTSASVSSGNTGGVPLNLSETVDSAAVPVNWPAGWTVWRAR
;
A
#
# COMPACT_ATOMS: atom_id res chain seq x y z
N MET A 1 38.03 -12.58 -9.26
CA MET A 1 37.26 -11.57 -8.50
C MET A 1 36.81 -10.45 -9.45
N LYS A 2 35.72 -10.68 -10.17
CA LYS A 2 34.97 -9.67 -10.94
C LYS A 2 33.57 -9.65 -10.34
N SER A 3 32.94 -8.47 -10.29
CA SER A 3 31.54 -8.20 -9.87
C SER A 3 31.27 -7.60 -8.48
N LEU A 4 32.09 -6.65 -8.04
CA LEU A 4 31.65 -5.57 -7.14
C LEU A 4 31.81 -4.24 -7.86
N ASN A 5 31.01 -3.98 -8.90
CA ASN A 5 30.96 -2.67 -9.56
C ASN A 5 29.67 -2.55 -10.38
N LYS A 6 28.61 -2.03 -9.74
CA LYS A 6 27.51 -1.24 -10.36
C LYS A 6 26.39 -0.89 -9.38
N LYS A 7 26.21 -1.62 -8.26
CA LYS A 7 25.18 -1.31 -7.25
C LYS A 7 25.65 -0.36 -6.14
N VAL A 8 26.95 -0.32 -5.84
CA VAL A 8 27.51 0.53 -4.77
C VAL A 8 27.70 2.00 -5.21
N SER A 9 27.90 2.30 -6.50
CA SER A 9 28.14 3.68 -6.93
C SER A 9 26.90 4.58 -6.90
N LYS A 10 25.68 4.03 -6.98
CA LYS A 10 24.43 4.80 -7.05
C LYS A 10 23.85 5.15 -5.68
N ALA A 11 23.90 4.23 -4.70
CA ALA A 11 23.56 4.54 -3.31
C ALA A 11 24.54 5.58 -2.72
N VAL A 12 25.82 5.48 -3.11
CA VAL A 12 26.83 6.48 -2.77
C VAL A 12 26.58 7.82 -3.48
N SER A 13 25.98 7.85 -4.68
CA SER A 13 25.65 9.12 -5.36
C SER A 13 24.49 9.86 -4.69
N ALA A 14 23.40 9.17 -4.31
CA ALA A 14 22.27 9.79 -3.60
C ALA A 14 22.65 10.22 -2.17
N LEU A 15 23.46 9.41 -1.47
CA LEU A 15 23.97 9.73 -0.14
C LEU A 15 25.06 10.82 -0.20
N ALA A 16 25.91 10.84 -1.23
CA ALA A 16 26.88 11.91 -1.47
C ALA A 16 26.23 13.23 -1.87
N VAL A 17 25.06 13.21 -2.52
CA VAL A 17 24.28 14.43 -2.82
C VAL A 17 23.61 14.99 -1.56
N ALA A 18 23.03 14.13 -0.72
CA ALA A 18 22.53 14.55 0.60
C ALA A 18 23.66 15.08 1.50
N ILE A 19 24.84 14.45 1.47
CA ILE A 19 26.04 14.90 2.19
C ILE A 19 26.65 16.16 1.53
N ALA A 20 26.54 16.38 0.22
CA ALA A 20 26.99 17.61 -0.43
C ALA A 20 26.09 18.81 -0.10
N ILE A 21 24.79 18.58 0.14
CA ILE A 21 23.84 19.60 0.62
C ILE A 21 24.09 19.92 2.10
N VAL A 22 24.55 18.95 2.90
CA VAL A 22 24.87 19.14 4.34
C VAL A 22 26.34 19.58 4.57
N GLY A 23 27.25 19.30 3.64
CA GLY A 23 28.69 19.42 3.79
C GLY A 23 29.33 20.64 3.13
N CYS A 24 28.53 21.59 2.62
CA CYS A 24 29.03 22.83 2.02
C CYS A 24 28.93 24.04 2.97
N ASP A 25 28.94 23.80 4.29
CA ASP A 25 29.24 24.82 5.30
C ASP A 25 30.76 24.90 5.48
N SER A 26 31.40 25.81 4.76
CA SER A 26 32.77 26.23 5.07
C SER A 26 32.76 27.59 5.75
N GLY A 27 32.22 27.69 6.97
CA GLY A 27 32.60 28.80 7.82
C GLY A 27 31.71 29.16 9.01
N GLY A 28 31.49 28.21 9.94
CA GLY A 28 31.52 28.51 11.37
C GLY A 28 30.22 28.96 12.05
N GLY A 29 29.75 28.12 12.96
CA GLY A 29 29.27 28.59 14.27
C GLY A 29 27.78 28.46 14.58
N SER A 30 27.43 27.30 15.14
CA SER A 30 26.37 27.04 16.13
C SER A 30 24.89 27.04 15.70
N ASN A 31 24.32 25.83 15.85
CA ASN A 31 23.04 25.47 16.45
C ASN A 31 21.73 26.00 15.84
N LEU A 32 20.93 25.01 15.40
CA LEU A 32 19.47 25.02 15.18
C LEU A 32 18.98 25.54 13.82
N ALA A 33 19.02 24.65 12.83
CA ALA A 33 17.92 24.51 11.87
C ALA A 33 17.65 23.02 11.70
N GLY A 34 16.85 22.47 12.61
CA GLY A 34 16.33 21.12 12.49
C GLY A 34 15.52 21.03 11.20
N LEU A 35 15.84 20.03 10.37
CA LEU A 35 15.02 19.63 9.24
C LEU A 35 13.66 19.20 9.82
N ALA A 36 12.68 20.09 9.81
CA ALA A 36 11.33 19.80 10.23
C ALA A 36 10.67 18.89 9.18
N LEU A 37 10.79 17.58 9.37
CA LEU A 37 9.96 16.60 8.66
C LEU A 37 8.59 16.59 9.35
N ALA A 38 7.80 17.64 9.14
CA ALA A 38 6.46 17.78 9.70
C ALA A 38 5.40 17.66 8.61
N GLY A 39 4.35 16.88 8.88
CA GLY A 39 3.07 16.96 8.18
C GLY A 39 2.89 16.03 6.98
N LEU A 40 2.36 14.84 7.23
CA LEU A 40 1.69 14.02 6.22
C LEU A 40 0.25 14.50 6.10
N GLY A 41 -0.02 15.39 5.15
CA GLY A 41 -1.38 15.82 4.84
C GLY A 41 -1.43 16.69 3.59
N GLY A 42 -2.21 16.25 2.59
CA GLY A 42 -2.61 17.05 1.44
C GLY A 42 -2.11 16.52 0.08
N SER A 43 -3.06 16.04 -0.74
CA SER A 43 -3.08 15.90 -2.21
C SER A 43 -1.88 15.28 -2.97
N THR A 44 -2.20 14.30 -3.82
CA THR A 44 -1.56 13.95 -5.11
C THR A 44 -0.15 14.50 -5.32
N THR A 45 0.85 13.88 -4.68
CA THR A 45 2.27 14.19 -4.93
C THR A 45 2.85 13.08 -5.81
N TYR A 46 3.16 13.42 -7.06
CA TYR A 46 3.82 12.57 -8.06
C TYR A 46 5.34 12.46 -7.80
N ALA A 47 6.02 13.56 -7.46
CA ALA A 47 7.44 13.57 -7.07
C ALA A 47 7.73 14.66 -6.04
N ARG A 48 8.93 14.64 -5.42
CA ARG A 48 9.46 15.76 -4.63
C ARG A 48 10.74 16.27 -5.25
N ALA A 49 10.80 17.55 -5.57
CA ALA A 49 11.99 18.18 -6.14
C ALA A 49 12.69 19.03 -5.07
N SER A 50 14.00 18.83 -4.89
CA SER A 50 14.84 19.72 -4.08
C SER A 50 15.57 20.68 -5.02
N ILE A 51 15.38 21.97 -4.80
CA ILE A 51 15.83 23.03 -5.71
C ILE A 51 16.73 23.96 -4.92
N ALA A 52 17.94 24.19 -5.45
CA ALA A 52 18.88 25.19 -4.96
C ALA A 52 19.12 26.20 -6.07
N ALA A 53 18.75 27.46 -5.83
CA ALA A 53 18.84 28.52 -6.83
C ALA A 53 19.16 29.86 -6.19
N LYS A 54 19.42 30.86 -7.01
CA LYS A 54 19.64 32.24 -6.60
C LYS A 54 18.57 33.16 -7.20
N VAL A 55 17.88 33.95 -6.38
CA VAL A 55 16.96 34.99 -6.89
C VAL A 55 17.71 36.30 -7.11
N ARG A 56 17.46 36.93 -8.25
CA ARG A 56 17.85 38.32 -8.55
C ARG A 56 16.64 39.16 -8.89
N LYS A 57 16.74 40.47 -8.65
CA LYS A 57 15.67 41.43 -8.96
C LYS A 57 15.83 41.97 -10.37
N GLY A 58 14.72 42.07 -11.10
CA GLY A 58 14.72 42.46 -12.52
C GLY A 58 14.63 41.26 -13.46
N ASN A 59 14.68 41.51 -14.76
CA ASN A 59 14.59 40.47 -15.80
C ASN A 59 16.00 40.10 -16.32
N LEU A 60 16.08 38.99 -17.06
CA LEU A 60 17.30 38.52 -17.73
C LEU A 60 18.01 39.68 -18.49
N GLY A 61 19.25 39.99 -18.10
CA GLY A 61 20.09 41.04 -18.71
C GLY A 61 19.98 42.44 -18.10
N SER A 62 19.09 42.65 -17.13
CA SER A 62 18.99 43.89 -16.33
C SER A 62 18.90 43.59 -14.84
N ASP A 63 19.44 42.44 -14.42
CA ASP A 63 19.28 41.88 -13.09
C ASP A 63 20.27 42.51 -12.10
N VAL A 64 19.77 42.80 -10.91
CA VAL A 64 20.57 43.32 -9.80
C VAL A 64 20.52 42.29 -8.67
N ALA A 65 21.67 42.04 -8.06
CA ALA A 65 21.74 41.22 -6.84
C ALA A 65 20.80 41.81 -5.78
N LEU A 66 20.10 40.94 -5.05
CA LEU A 66 19.40 41.35 -3.85
C LEU A 66 20.45 41.90 -2.87
N SER A 67 20.28 43.16 -2.46
CA SER A 67 21.32 43.89 -1.74
C SER A 67 21.42 43.42 -0.29
N THR A 68 22.66 43.27 0.20
CA THR A 68 22.94 43.14 1.63
C THR A 68 23.16 44.53 2.22
N GLY A 69 22.46 44.82 3.29
CA GLY A 69 23.04 45.60 4.37
C GLY A 69 24.22 44.86 4.96
N THR A 70 25.32 45.58 5.20
CA THR A 70 26.45 45.07 5.98
C THR A 70 25.97 44.64 7.37
N ALA A 71 26.43 43.47 7.83
CA ALA A 71 26.17 42.97 9.18
C ALA A 71 26.55 44.01 10.24
N ALA A 72 25.69 44.21 11.23
CA ALA A 72 25.99 45.06 12.37
C ALA A 72 27.24 44.53 13.10
N SER A 73 28.37 45.19 12.91
CA SER A 73 29.47 45.10 13.89
C SER A 73 29.12 46.04 15.05
N GLY A 74 29.70 45.83 16.24
CA GLY A 74 29.40 46.58 17.47
C GLY A 74 29.62 48.10 17.43
N THR A 75 29.78 48.72 16.25
CA THR A 75 29.97 50.15 16.03
C THR A 75 29.12 50.76 14.90
N VAL A 76 28.36 49.98 14.11
CA VAL A 76 27.58 50.52 12.97
C VAL A 76 26.20 49.85 12.86
N PRO A 77 25.06 50.60 12.87
CA PRO A 77 23.74 50.04 12.63
C PRO A 77 23.55 49.62 11.16
N GLU A 78 22.86 48.49 10.96
CA GLU A 78 22.62 47.82 9.68
C GLU A 78 21.81 48.66 8.67
N THR A 79 22.14 48.59 7.37
CA THR A 79 21.37 49.22 6.28
C THR A 79 20.73 48.16 5.37
N ARG A 80 19.48 47.79 5.64
CA ARG A 80 18.56 47.00 4.76
C ARG A 80 18.98 45.54 4.47
N ARG A 81 18.34 44.58 5.14
CA ARG A 81 18.25 43.20 4.61
C ARG A 81 17.10 43.13 3.61
N GLU A 82 17.38 42.91 2.32
CA GLU A 82 16.36 42.47 1.36
C GLU A 82 16.16 40.95 1.52
N VAL A 83 15.27 40.56 2.44
CA VAL A 83 14.86 39.17 2.62
C VAL A 83 13.64 38.87 1.73
N VAL A 84 13.59 37.66 1.19
CA VAL A 84 12.65 37.32 0.14
C VAL A 84 11.98 35.96 0.42
N LEU A 85 10.66 35.88 0.23
CA LEU A 85 9.85 34.68 0.45
C LEU A 85 9.26 34.18 -0.88
N VAL A 86 9.42 32.92 -1.26
CA VAL A 86 9.06 32.44 -2.61
C VAL A 86 7.91 31.43 -2.62
N LYS A 87 6.65 31.83 -2.83
CA LYS A 87 5.46 30.95 -2.72
C LYS A 87 5.00 30.22 -3.97
N SER A 88 4.91 28.88 -3.93
CA SER A 88 4.21 28.07 -4.94
C SER A 88 2.74 27.84 -4.58
N GLY A 89 1.82 28.05 -5.53
CA GLY A 89 0.38 28.23 -5.32
C GLY A 89 -0.48 27.02 -4.89
N GLY A 90 -0.02 26.12 -4.02
CA GLY A 90 -0.80 24.90 -3.67
C GLY A 90 -0.84 24.48 -2.19
N THR A 91 0.28 24.46 -1.48
CA THR A 91 0.35 23.97 -0.09
C THR A 91 1.63 24.49 0.55
N GLN A 92 1.63 24.61 1.89
CA GLN A 92 2.68 25.19 2.73
C GLN A 92 4.10 24.77 2.32
N ASP A 93 5.04 25.72 2.26
CA ASP A 93 6.47 25.54 2.58
C ASP A 93 7.25 26.84 2.34
N PHE A 94 7.91 27.46 3.34
CA PHE A 94 9.06 28.37 3.12
C PHE A 94 10.02 28.38 4.32
N THR A 95 11.32 28.62 4.09
CA THR A 95 12.07 29.78 4.64
C THR A 95 13.42 29.91 3.91
N THR A 96 13.81 31.12 3.50
CA THR A 96 15.21 31.48 3.19
C THR A 96 15.84 32.07 4.45
N THR A 97 16.94 31.50 4.94
CA THR A 97 17.84 32.21 5.86
C THR A 97 18.90 32.93 5.04
N ALA A 98 19.05 34.23 5.26
CA ALA A 98 20.23 34.96 4.80
C ALA A 98 21.45 34.38 5.52
N SER A 99 22.31 33.65 4.81
CA SER A 99 23.62 33.30 5.34
C SER A 99 24.45 34.57 5.39
N GLY A 100 24.92 34.94 6.57
CA GLY A 100 25.84 36.06 6.73
C GLY A 100 27.15 35.72 6.05
N ALA A 101 27.47 36.37 4.93
CA ALA A 101 28.82 36.33 4.39
C ALA A 101 29.79 36.89 5.45
N GLY A 102 30.74 36.07 5.87
CA GLY A 102 31.90 36.55 6.62
C GLY A 102 32.61 37.67 5.85
N ALA A 103 33.37 38.51 6.56
CA ALA A 103 33.89 39.81 6.14
C ALA A 103 34.84 39.86 4.90
N SER A 104 34.90 38.81 4.07
CA SER A 104 35.87 38.69 2.96
C SER A 104 35.29 38.24 1.62
N ALA A 105 33.97 38.10 1.46
CA ALA A 105 33.33 37.87 0.16
C ALA A 105 32.27 38.96 -0.12
N PRO A 106 32.16 39.51 -1.35
CA PRO A 106 31.03 40.35 -1.70
C PRO A 106 29.74 39.55 -1.46
N ALA A 107 28.91 40.05 -0.57
CA ALA A 107 27.80 39.29 -0.02
C ALA A 107 26.74 38.99 -1.10
N ASP A 108 26.44 37.72 -1.29
CA ASP A 108 25.65 37.18 -2.41
C ASP A 108 24.43 36.39 -1.85
N ASN A 109 23.55 37.09 -1.12
CA ASN A 109 22.50 36.50 -0.28
C ASN A 109 21.22 36.05 -1.03
N GLY A 110 21.32 35.77 -2.33
CA GLY A 110 20.18 35.31 -3.11
C GLY A 110 19.96 33.79 -3.06
N ASP A 111 20.86 33.02 -2.43
CA ASP A 111 20.79 31.56 -2.43
C ASP A 111 19.64 31.05 -1.57
N PHE A 112 18.81 30.19 -2.14
CA PHE A 112 17.70 29.55 -1.46
C PHE A 112 17.60 28.08 -1.86
N GLY A 113 17.29 27.25 -0.87
CA GLY A 113 17.02 25.83 -1.01
C GLY A 113 15.61 25.53 -0.51
N PHE A 114 14.84 24.75 -1.27
CA PHE A 114 13.52 24.31 -0.83
C PHE A 114 13.10 23.02 -1.52
N VAL A 115 12.07 22.38 -0.97
CA VAL A 115 11.48 21.15 -1.50
C VAL A 115 10.07 21.47 -1.97
N VAL A 116 9.69 21.03 -3.17
CA VAL A 116 8.32 21.17 -3.68
C VAL A 116 7.69 19.83 -3.99
N ASN A 117 6.40 19.71 -3.70
CA ASN A 117 5.57 18.61 -4.16
C ASN A 117 5.20 18.84 -5.63
N VAL A 118 5.56 17.89 -6.50
CA VAL A 118 5.27 17.90 -7.93
C VAL A 118 4.02 17.05 -8.16
N PRO A 119 2.93 17.59 -8.74
CA PRO A 119 1.65 16.87 -8.84
C PRO A 119 1.52 15.91 -10.04
N SER A 120 2.35 16.03 -11.08
CA SER A 120 2.34 15.15 -12.27
C SER A 120 3.70 15.15 -12.98
N ALA A 121 3.90 14.25 -13.97
CA ALA A 121 5.14 14.12 -14.75
C ALA A 121 5.56 15.42 -15.48
N ASP A 122 4.56 16.17 -15.96
CA ASP A 122 4.72 17.40 -16.74
C ASP A 122 4.18 18.64 -15.99
N ALA A 123 4.19 18.59 -14.66
CA ALA A 123 3.57 19.63 -13.86
C ALA A 123 4.19 21.01 -14.13
N LYS A 124 3.34 22.04 -14.04
CA LYS A 124 3.75 23.43 -14.04
C LYS A 124 3.35 24.08 -12.72
N LEU A 125 4.32 24.58 -11.96
CA LEU A 125 4.09 25.24 -10.68
C LEU A 125 4.55 26.69 -10.75
N THR A 126 3.61 27.62 -10.61
CA THR A 126 3.92 29.05 -10.51
C THR A 126 4.36 29.40 -9.10
N ALA A 127 5.49 30.09 -9.00
CA ALA A 127 6.05 30.64 -7.79
C ALA A 127 6.01 32.18 -7.81
N THR A 128 5.72 32.78 -6.67
CA THR A 128 5.73 34.23 -6.46
C THR A 128 6.76 34.60 -5.41
N VAL A 129 7.63 35.52 -5.76
CA VAL A 129 8.67 36.08 -4.90
C VAL A 129 8.09 37.29 -4.16
N TYR A 130 8.17 37.32 -2.83
CA TYR A 130 7.69 38.39 -1.97
C TYR A 130 8.84 39.03 -1.20
N THR A 131 8.80 40.34 -1.02
CA THR A 131 9.64 41.07 -0.06
C THR A 131 8.85 41.42 1.19
N LEU A 132 9.58 41.75 2.25
CA LEU A 132 9.03 42.30 3.48
C LEU A 132 8.17 43.54 3.16
N ARG A 133 7.03 43.65 3.84
CA ARG A 133 6.23 44.87 3.84
C ARG A 133 7.04 46.08 4.32
N GLU A 134 6.56 47.28 4.03
CA GLU A 134 7.10 48.47 4.69
C GLU A 134 6.94 48.33 6.22
N LEU A 135 8.05 48.51 6.92
CA LEU A 135 8.09 48.56 8.38
C LEU A 135 7.75 49.98 8.82
N THR A 136 6.97 50.09 9.89
CA THR A 136 6.64 51.38 10.50
C THR A 136 7.88 52.00 11.13
N CYS A 137 7.86 53.31 11.32
CA CYS A 137 8.92 54.01 12.04
C CYS A 137 9.12 53.43 13.43
N GLU A 138 8.06 53.01 14.12
CA GLU A 138 8.17 52.38 15.44
C GLU A 138 8.88 51.01 15.40
N GLU A 139 8.66 50.22 14.34
CA GLU A 139 9.34 48.95 14.11
C GLU A 139 10.82 49.14 13.71
N LEU A 140 11.14 50.26 13.05
CA LEU A 140 12.50 50.61 12.62
C LEU A 140 13.31 51.35 13.72
N ASP A 141 12.66 52.22 14.51
CA ASP A 141 13.27 53.13 15.50
C ASP A 141 13.51 52.46 16.87
N LYS A 142 12.93 51.28 17.11
CA LYS A 142 13.21 50.41 18.29
C LYS A 142 14.66 49.89 18.34
N SER A 143 15.48 50.17 17.33
CA SER A 143 16.91 49.83 17.25
C SER A 143 17.84 50.83 17.97
N ARG A 144 17.36 52.00 18.43
CA ARG A 144 18.20 53.05 19.05
C ARG A 144 18.21 53.01 20.58
N THR A 145 19.36 53.29 21.20
CA THR A 145 19.47 53.59 22.63
C THR A 145 19.71 55.10 22.84
N GLY A 146 18.88 55.73 23.68
CA GLY A 146 19.15 57.10 24.16
C GLY A 146 17.89 57.87 24.60
N THR A 147 17.77 58.13 25.90
CA THR A 147 16.75 59.00 26.52
C THR A 147 17.14 60.50 26.48
N GLY A 148 18.07 60.90 25.60
CA GLY A 148 18.53 62.28 25.50
C GLY A 148 17.78 63.07 24.43
N ALA A 149 17.01 64.07 24.83
CA ALA A 149 16.22 64.98 23.98
C ALA A 149 17.05 65.90 23.03
N GLY A 150 18.32 65.57 22.74
CA GLY A 150 19.25 66.41 21.97
C GLY A 150 19.51 66.00 20.52
N ALA A 151 19.03 64.85 20.04
CA ALA A 151 19.36 64.33 18.71
C ALA A 151 18.44 64.77 17.56
N TRP A 152 17.52 65.71 17.80
CA TRP A 152 16.40 66.02 16.88
C TRP A 152 16.47 67.40 16.21
N ALA A 153 17.66 67.88 15.83
CA ALA A 153 17.79 69.27 15.33
C ALA A 153 17.72 69.43 13.80
N SER A 154 17.71 68.35 13.00
CA SER A 154 17.43 68.48 11.57
C SER A 154 17.02 67.13 10.97
N ASP A 155 15.74 66.96 10.65
CA ASP A 155 15.27 65.96 9.69
C ASP A 155 15.43 66.55 8.28
N PRO A 156 16.43 66.13 7.48
CA PRO A 156 16.58 66.61 6.10
C PRO A 156 15.70 65.82 5.12
N THR A 157 14.95 64.81 5.57
CA THR A 157 14.28 63.83 4.71
C THR A 157 12.77 63.98 4.60
N GLY A 158 12.17 64.93 5.33
CA GLY A 158 10.74 65.25 5.20
C GLY A 158 9.84 64.06 5.55
N GLY A 159 10.12 63.38 6.67
CA GLY A 159 9.27 62.30 7.19
C GLY A 159 9.48 60.91 6.59
N ARG A 160 10.61 60.64 5.91
CA ARG A 160 10.99 59.25 5.57
C ARG A 160 11.88 58.68 6.67
N CYS A 161 11.39 57.67 7.37
CA CYS A 161 12.15 56.98 8.42
C CYS A 161 13.33 56.20 7.83
N GLY A 162 14.46 56.89 7.67
CA GLY A 162 15.73 56.31 7.24
C GLY A 162 16.58 55.89 8.44
N LEU A 163 17.18 54.71 8.35
CA LEU A 163 18.31 54.28 9.16
C LEU A 163 19.49 55.23 8.90
N TYR A 164 19.57 56.34 9.64
CA TYR A 164 20.80 57.11 9.73
C TYR A 164 21.76 56.43 10.70
N ASP A 165 23.00 56.27 10.24
CA ASP A 165 24.16 55.79 10.98
C ASP A 165 24.37 56.64 12.24
N SER A 166 23.81 56.17 13.37
CA SER A 166 23.98 56.84 14.65
C SER A 166 25.28 56.44 15.36
N GLY A 167 26.04 55.49 14.82
CA GLY A 167 27.24 54.94 15.46
C GLY A 167 26.97 54.23 16.80
N VAL A 168 25.71 53.94 17.15
CA VAL A 168 25.33 53.31 18.42
C VAL A 168 24.91 51.85 18.18
N ALA A 169 25.54 50.91 18.90
CA ALA A 169 25.22 49.49 18.82
C ALA A 169 23.82 49.16 19.40
N ALA A 170 23.08 48.29 18.71
CA ALA A 170 21.81 47.75 19.19
C ALA A 170 22.03 46.73 20.34
N SER A 171 21.08 46.64 21.29
CA SER A 171 21.15 45.62 22.35
C SER A 171 20.72 44.23 21.85
N THR A 172 21.15 43.18 22.54
CA THR A 172 20.79 41.78 22.22
C THR A 172 19.27 41.53 22.21
N THR A 173 18.52 42.13 23.14
CA THR A 173 17.05 42.06 23.15
C THR A 173 16.42 42.70 21.92
N ARG A 174 16.96 43.83 21.43
CA ARG A 174 16.42 44.53 20.25
C ARG A 174 16.77 43.83 18.94
N ILE A 175 17.95 43.20 18.87
CA ILE A 175 18.32 42.29 17.78
C ILE A 175 17.31 41.13 17.70
N ALA A 176 16.93 40.55 18.84
CA ALA A 176 15.94 39.48 18.88
C ALA A 176 14.53 39.93 18.41
N GLU A 177 14.10 41.14 18.77
CA GLU A 177 12.81 41.69 18.31
C GLU A 177 12.80 41.96 16.80
N TYR A 178 13.88 42.52 16.25
CA TYR A 178 14.00 42.74 14.80
C TYR A 178 14.08 41.41 14.03
N ASN A 179 14.86 40.45 14.53
CA ASN A 179 14.90 39.10 13.98
C ASN A 179 13.52 38.44 14.00
N ALA A 180 12.74 38.58 15.08
CA ALA A 180 11.38 38.04 15.14
C ALA A 180 10.42 38.60 14.07
N ILE A 181 10.64 39.84 13.59
CA ILE A 181 9.90 40.42 12.46
C ILE A 181 10.32 39.75 11.15
N LEU A 182 11.63 39.57 10.95
CA LEU A 182 12.20 38.94 9.76
C LEU A 182 11.90 37.45 9.68
N ASP A 183 11.81 36.78 10.82
CA ASP A 183 11.54 35.34 10.97
C ASP A 183 10.04 35.02 10.85
N ASN A 184 9.16 36.03 10.77
CA ASN A 184 7.72 35.84 10.61
C ASN A 184 7.31 35.94 9.12
N PRO A 185 6.95 34.81 8.47
CA PRO A 185 6.62 34.78 7.04
C PRO A 185 5.40 35.63 6.67
N ASN A 186 4.51 35.93 7.64
CA ASN A 186 3.33 36.75 7.41
C ASN A 186 3.68 38.22 7.13
N ASN A 187 4.91 38.65 7.40
CA ASN A 187 5.38 40.01 7.08
C ASN A 187 5.82 40.17 5.62
N TYR A 188 5.92 39.09 4.83
CA TYR A 188 6.33 39.13 3.42
C TYR A 188 5.10 39.11 2.51
N THR A 189 4.54 40.29 2.28
CA THR A 189 3.26 40.47 1.57
C THR A 189 3.40 41.23 0.26
N VAL A 190 4.56 41.82 -0.03
CA VAL A 190 4.76 42.65 -1.23
C VAL A 190 5.39 41.80 -2.33
N ALA A 191 4.71 41.57 -3.45
CA ALA A 191 5.25 40.78 -4.55
C ALA A 191 6.39 41.53 -5.28
N LEU A 192 7.52 40.85 -5.47
CA LEU A 192 8.67 41.29 -6.28
C LEU A 192 8.60 40.77 -7.71
N GLY A 193 8.04 39.57 -7.90
CA GLY A 193 7.96 38.95 -9.22
C GLY A 193 7.49 37.50 -9.17
N THR A 194 7.39 36.87 -10.32
CA THR A 194 6.91 35.50 -10.49
C THR A 194 7.79 34.72 -11.45
N PHE A 195 7.75 33.41 -11.35
CA PHE A 195 8.37 32.49 -12.31
C PHE A 195 7.70 31.12 -12.21
N ASP A 196 7.87 30.27 -13.21
CA ASP A 196 7.28 28.93 -13.26
C ASP A 196 8.35 27.84 -13.22
N PHE A 197 8.06 26.77 -12.49
CA PHE A 197 8.74 25.48 -12.62
C PHE A 197 8.00 24.61 -13.62
N GLU A 198 8.68 24.17 -14.67
CA GLU A 198 8.18 23.16 -15.62
C GLU A 198 8.96 21.86 -15.44
N PHE A 199 8.31 20.85 -14.87
CA PHE A 199 8.91 19.53 -14.65
C PHE A 199 8.74 18.66 -15.89
N ASN A 200 9.74 17.84 -16.19
CA ASN A 200 9.69 16.82 -17.23
C ASN A 200 10.33 15.53 -16.68
N ILE A 201 9.49 14.55 -16.35
CA ILE A 201 9.87 13.30 -15.72
C ILE A 201 9.40 12.15 -16.60
N ASP A 202 10.29 11.25 -17.01
CA ASP A 202 9.92 10.06 -17.79
C ASP A 202 9.16 9.06 -16.88
N PRO A 203 7.86 8.82 -17.11
CA PRO A 203 7.08 7.88 -16.30
C PRO A 203 7.40 6.42 -16.62
N SER A 204 8.08 6.13 -17.74
CA SER A 204 8.36 4.79 -18.24
C SER A 204 9.71 4.22 -17.76
N ASP A 205 10.65 5.09 -17.37
CA ASP A 205 11.91 4.70 -16.73
C ASP A 205 12.07 5.41 -15.38
N PRO A 206 11.71 4.78 -14.26
CA PRO A 206 11.89 5.36 -12.92
C PRO A 206 13.37 5.56 -12.53
N ASN A 207 14.33 5.11 -13.36
CA ASN A 207 15.75 5.36 -13.19
C ASN A 207 16.28 6.53 -14.04
N ALA A 208 15.47 7.07 -14.96
CA ALA A 208 15.83 8.25 -15.74
C ALA A 208 15.82 9.49 -14.83
N THR A 209 16.81 10.37 -15.03
CA THR A 209 16.87 11.65 -14.31
C THR A 209 15.91 12.62 -15.00
N GLY A 210 14.84 13.04 -14.31
CA GLY A 210 13.96 14.08 -14.84
C GLY A 210 14.59 15.47 -14.77
N THR A 211 13.94 16.42 -15.45
CA THR A 211 14.40 17.80 -15.59
C THR A 211 13.39 18.81 -15.02
N VAL A 212 13.84 19.97 -14.52
CA VAL A 212 12.98 21.13 -14.25
C VAL A 212 13.53 22.37 -14.96
N THR A 213 12.68 23.05 -15.72
CA THR A 213 13.04 24.29 -16.41
C THR A 213 12.36 25.46 -15.73
N ILE A 214 13.08 26.58 -15.56
CA ILE A 214 12.48 27.84 -15.12
C ILE A 214 11.98 28.61 -16.33
N THR A 215 10.72 29.02 -16.30
CA THR A 215 10.12 29.81 -17.38
C THR A 215 9.26 30.95 -16.83
N ASN A 216 8.79 31.84 -17.72
CA ASN A 216 7.84 32.93 -17.40
C ASN A 216 8.27 33.83 -16.23
N GLU A 217 9.58 34.09 -16.15
CA GLU A 217 10.16 35.02 -15.21
C GLU A 217 9.67 36.45 -15.47
N SER A 218 9.20 37.11 -14.41
CA SER A 218 8.72 38.48 -14.46
C SER A 218 9.05 39.21 -13.18
N GLY A 219 9.84 40.29 -13.26
CA GLY A 219 10.24 41.12 -12.12
C GLY A 219 11.36 40.52 -11.27
N VAL A 220 11.65 39.23 -11.47
CA VAL A 220 12.74 38.46 -10.86
C VAL A 220 13.38 37.57 -11.90
N HIS A 221 14.62 37.17 -11.65
CA HIS A 221 15.39 36.27 -12.49
C HIS A 221 16.11 35.23 -11.61
N ILE A 222 16.10 33.97 -12.03
CA ILE A 222 16.62 32.82 -11.28
C ILE A 222 17.93 32.36 -11.92
N VAL A 223 18.98 32.34 -11.11
CA VAL A 223 20.33 31.93 -11.51
C VAL A 223 20.78 30.71 -10.73
N ALA A 224 21.75 29.98 -11.29
CA ALA A 224 22.43 28.92 -10.58
C ALA A 224 23.16 29.47 -9.34
N ALA A 225 23.04 28.79 -8.20
CA ALA A 225 23.90 29.07 -7.05
C ALA A 225 25.37 28.69 -7.37
N ASN A 226 26.34 29.32 -6.68
CA ASN A 226 27.77 28.96 -6.70
C ASN A 226 28.51 29.09 -8.04
N GLY A 227 28.23 30.12 -8.85
CA GLY A 227 29.07 30.47 -10.00
C GLY A 227 28.99 29.50 -11.20
N GLN A 228 27.92 28.71 -11.28
CA GLN A 228 27.69 27.83 -12.44
C GLN A 228 27.06 28.59 -13.63
N THR A 229 27.36 28.14 -14.85
CA THR A 229 26.92 28.76 -16.11
C THR A 229 25.51 28.36 -16.55
N SER A 230 24.83 27.49 -15.79
CA SER A 230 23.49 26.96 -16.05
C SER A 230 22.88 26.51 -14.73
N VAL A 231 21.57 26.70 -14.50
CA VAL A 231 20.87 26.31 -13.25
C VAL A 231 20.95 24.79 -13.05
N PRO A 232 21.75 24.27 -12.11
CA PRO A 232 21.72 22.85 -11.78
C PRO A 232 20.51 22.58 -10.89
N PHE A 233 19.70 21.61 -11.24
CA PHE A 233 18.73 21.01 -10.33
C PHE A 233 18.93 19.49 -10.39
N ALA A 234 18.70 18.81 -9.28
CA ALA A 234 18.69 17.35 -9.23
C ALA A 234 17.24 16.91 -9.00
N LEU A 235 16.70 16.10 -9.91
CA LEU A 235 15.47 15.37 -9.63
C LEU A 235 15.80 14.29 -8.58
N VAL A 236 15.17 14.36 -7.40
CA VAL A 236 15.02 13.17 -6.56
C VAL A 236 13.75 12.47 -7.05
N THR A 237 13.92 11.51 -7.96
CA THR A 237 12.86 10.53 -8.20
C THR A 237 12.53 9.91 -6.85
N VAL A 238 11.28 10.01 -6.41
CA VAL A 238 10.84 9.30 -5.21
C VAL A 238 10.96 7.82 -5.51
N THR A 239 11.83 7.11 -4.81
CA THR A 239 11.66 5.68 -4.57
C THR A 239 10.22 5.48 -4.09
N GLY A 240 9.35 4.90 -4.92
CA GLY A 240 7.93 4.72 -4.60
C GLY A 240 6.91 5.47 -5.45
N VAL A 241 7.24 5.95 -6.65
CA VAL A 241 6.20 6.14 -7.68
C VAL A 241 5.67 4.76 -8.05
N TYR A 242 4.53 4.43 -7.47
CA TYR A 242 3.75 3.26 -7.80
C TYR A 242 3.09 3.49 -9.17
N SER A 243 3.59 2.81 -10.20
CA SER A 243 2.97 2.79 -11.53
C SER A 243 2.20 1.49 -11.68
N ASN A 244 0.88 1.59 -11.84
CA ASN A 244 0.01 0.45 -12.18
C ASN A 244 -0.67 0.73 -13.53
N PRO A 245 0.07 0.59 -14.66
CA PRO A 245 -0.51 0.78 -15.97
C PRO A 245 -1.62 -0.25 -16.22
N ASN A 246 -2.66 0.17 -16.95
CA ASN A 246 -3.83 -0.66 -17.24
C ASN A 246 -4.53 -1.18 -15.97
N GLN A 247 -4.64 -0.33 -14.95
CA GLN A 247 -5.30 -0.69 -13.71
C GLN A 247 -6.72 -1.21 -13.98
N THR A 248 -7.10 -2.26 -13.26
CA THR A 248 -8.47 -2.75 -13.26
C THR A 248 -9.38 -1.78 -12.48
N VAL A 249 -10.71 -1.97 -12.57
CA VAL A 249 -11.67 -1.24 -11.73
C VAL A 249 -11.42 -1.52 -10.24
N GLY A 250 -11.10 -2.77 -9.90
CA GLY A 250 -10.73 -3.16 -8.53
C GLY A 250 -9.49 -2.44 -8.02
N GLU A 251 -8.42 -2.40 -8.82
CA GLU A 251 -7.16 -1.73 -8.46
C GLU A 251 -7.37 -0.23 -8.29
N ALA A 252 -8.09 0.39 -9.23
CA ALA A 252 -8.44 1.81 -9.16
C ALA A 252 -9.25 2.14 -7.90
N LEU A 253 -10.16 1.26 -7.49
CA LEU A 253 -10.95 1.44 -6.28
C LEU A 253 -10.10 1.27 -5.02
N CYS A 254 -9.35 0.17 -4.90
CA CYS A 254 -8.50 -0.11 -3.74
C CYS A 254 -7.38 0.93 -3.55
N ASP A 255 -7.00 1.66 -4.60
CA ASP A 255 -6.07 2.78 -4.56
C ASP A 255 -6.76 4.15 -4.48
N SER A 256 -8.09 4.19 -4.45
CA SER A 256 -8.78 5.47 -4.26
C SER A 256 -8.49 6.00 -2.87
N ILE A 257 -8.17 7.29 -2.74
CA ILE A 257 -7.86 7.93 -1.46
C ILE A 257 -9.05 8.80 -1.05
N GLY A 258 -9.39 8.78 0.22
CA GLY A 258 -10.44 9.63 0.77
C GLY A 258 -10.17 10.04 2.21
N ASN A 259 -11.17 10.66 2.84
CA ASN A 259 -11.15 11.00 4.26
C ASN A 259 -11.90 9.90 5.03
N PRO A 260 -11.19 8.90 5.61
CA PRO A 260 -11.87 7.76 6.22
C PRO A 260 -12.48 8.09 7.57
N THR A 261 -13.66 7.52 7.84
CA THR A 261 -14.19 7.40 9.20
C THR A 261 -13.38 6.35 9.95
N ILE A 262 -12.89 6.67 11.14
CA ILE A 262 -12.11 5.72 11.96
C ILE A 262 -13.07 4.86 12.78
N ILE A 263 -12.89 3.53 12.75
CA ILE A 263 -13.55 2.58 13.65
C ILE A 263 -12.51 1.78 14.43
N GLN A 264 -12.78 1.58 15.73
CA GLN A 264 -11.87 0.96 16.69
C GLN A 264 -12.63 0.36 17.87
N GLY A 265 -12.06 -0.65 18.52
CA GLY A 265 -12.66 -1.27 19.71
C GLY A 265 -13.93 -2.04 19.41
N ASN A 266 -14.98 -1.86 20.22
CA ASN A 266 -16.20 -2.67 20.14
C ASN A 266 -17.33 -1.96 19.37
N ILE A 267 -17.92 -2.66 18.42
CA ILE A 267 -19.16 -2.30 17.71
C ILE A 267 -20.27 -3.23 18.21
N ASN A 268 -21.21 -2.67 18.97
CA ASN A 268 -22.27 -3.44 19.68
C ASN A 268 -23.66 -3.25 19.07
N SER A 269 -23.76 -2.53 17.96
CA SER A 269 -25.02 -2.25 17.26
C SER A 269 -24.78 -2.25 15.76
N ASP A 270 -25.84 -2.47 14.99
CA ASP A 270 -25.78 -2.45 13.54
C ASP A 270 -25.15 -1.15 13.01
N ILE A 271 -24.35 -1.28 11.96
CA ILE A 271 -23.62 -0.18 11.34
C ILE A 271 -23.61 -0.32 9.82
N ILE A 272 -23.73 0.82 9.14
CA ILE A 272 -23.47 0.94 7.70
C ILE A 272 -22.18 1.75 7.57
N LEU A 273 -21.16 1.18 6.94
CA LEU A 273 -19.89 1.87 6.75
C LEU A 273 -20.00 2.98 5.70
N GLY A 274 -19.19 4.03 5.87
CA GLY A 274 -19.01 5.06 4.85
C GLY A 274 -18.17 4.56 3.68
N LYS A 275 -18.07 5.38 2.62
CA LYS A 275 -17.25 5.08 1.44
C LYS A 275 -15.78 4.81 1.80
N PHE A 276 -15.24 5.52 2.79
CA PHE A 276 -13.89 5.33 3.28
C PHE A 276 -13.93 5.06 4.77
N THR A 277 -13.35 3.96 5.22
CA THR A 277 -13.28 3.58 6.65
C THR A 277 -11.86 3.14 6.99
N LEU A 278 -11.35 3.50 8.18
CA LEU A 278 -10.05 3.10 8.68
C LEU A 278 -10.25 2.24 9.94
N LEU A 279 -9.73 1.02 9.92
CA LEU A 279 -9.66 0.12 11.07
C LEU A 279 -8.42 0.46 11.89
N ARG A 280 -8.61 0.72 13.19
CA ARG A 280 -7.51 0.98 14.12
C ARG A 280 -7.53 -0.04 15.27
N GLY A 281 -6.41 -0.74 15.42
CA GLY A 281 -6.28 -1.87 16.34
C GLY A 281 -7.21 -3.02 15.98
N THR A 282 -7.44 -3.93 16.92
CA THR A 282 -8.45 -4.99 16.76
C THR A 282 -9.85 -4.42 16.97
N VAL A 283 -10.69 -4.51 15.94
CA VAL A 283 -12.09 -4.10 15.95
C VAL A 283 -12.97 -5.32 16.15
N PHE A 284 -13.82 -5.31 17.18
CA PHE A 284 -14.77 -6.39 17.46
C PHE A 284 -16.19 -5.96 17.11
N VAL A 285 -16.83 -6.68 16.20
CA VAL A 285 -18.26 -6.60 15.92
C VAL A 285 -18.97 -7.67 16.75
N ASN A 286 -19.72 -7.24 17.75
CA ASN A 286 -20.34 -8.12 18.76
C ASN A 286 -21.80 -8.38 18.40
N ASN A 287 -22.08 -9.50 17.74
CA ASN A 287 -23.44 -9.93 17.37
C ASN A 287 -24.28 -8.82 16.70
N ALA A 288 -23.65 -8.03 15.83
CA ALA A 288 -24.26 -6.93 15.11
C ALA A 288 -24.13 -7.12 13.59
N LYS A 289 -24.95 -6.41 12.83
CA LYS A 289 -24.86 -6.36 11.37
C LYS A 289 -23.96 -5.19 10.92
N MET A 290 -22.89 -5.52 10.21
CA MET A 290 -22.09 -4.54 9.46
C MET A 290 -22.46 -4.63 7.98
N THR A 291 -22.95 -3.53 7.43
CA THR A 291 -23.22 -3.38 5.98
C THR A 291 -22.15 -2.52 5.34
N VAL A 292 -21.56 -2.99 4.26
CA VAL A 292 -20.54 -2.30 3.48
C VAL A 292 -21.09 -1.99 2.09
N PRO A 293 -21.44 -0.73 1.81
CA PRO A 293 -21.96 -0.33 0.49
C PRO A 293 -20.96 -0.60 -0.64
N LYS A 294 -21.46 -0.72 -1.87
CA LYS A 294 -20.62 -0.79 -3.09
C LYS A 294 -19.68 0.41 -3.19
N GLY A 295 -18.49 0.19 -3.75
CA GLY A 295 -17.48 1.24 -3.94
C GLY A 295 -16.83 1.72 -2.65
N SER A 296 -16.99 0.99 -1.54
CA SER A 296 -16.33 1.30 -0.27
C SER A 296 -14.90 0.74 -0.21
N VAL A 297 -14.02 1.51 0.44
CA VAL A 297 -12.65 1.12 0.78
C VAL A 297 -12.47 1.16 2.29
N ILE A 298 -12.03 0.04 2.85
CA ILE A 298 -11.78 -0.19 4.25
C ILE A 298 -10.28 -0.41 4.40
N TYR A 299 -9.60 0.51 5.06
CA TYR A 299 -8.16 0.45 5.28
C TYR A 299 -7.86 -0.19 6.63
N GLY A 300 -7.00 -1.21 6.66
CA GLY A 300 -6.38 -1.70 7.88
C GLY A 300 -5.13 -0.89 8.20
N GLU A 301 -5.11 -0.18 9.34
CA GLU A 301 -3.83 0.30 9.89
C GLU A 301 -2.91 -0.89 10.17
N ARG A 302 -1.59 -0.66 10.18
CA ARG A 302 -0.65 -1.76 10.37
C ARG A 302 -0.91 -2.45 11.72
N GLY A 303 -1.09 -3.76 11.70
CA GLY A 303 -1.42 -4.55 12.89
C GLY A 303 -2.89 -4.46 13.36
N SER A 304 -3.77 -3.77 12.63
CA SER A 304 -5.22 -3.82 12.87
C SER A 304 -5.82 -5.13 12.40
N SER A 305 -7.00 -5.48 12.89
CA SER A 305 -7.77 -6.67 12.46
C SER A 305 -9.26 -6.48 12.71
N LEU A 306 -10.12 -7.19 11.97
CA LEU A 306 -11.57 -7.09 12.10
C LEU A 306 -12.17 -8.43 12.52
N PHE A 307 -12.71 -8.51 13.73
CA PHE A 307 -13.27 -9.71 14.32
C PHE A 307 -14.79 -9.61 14.44
N PHE A 308 -15.52 -10.57 13.92
CA PHE A 308 -16.95 -10.76 14.15
C PHE A 308 -17.18 -11.90 15.15
N LYS A 309 -17.88 -11.61 16.24
CA LYS A 309 -18.29 -12.60 17.26
C LYS A 309 -19.79 -12.83 17.15
N GLY A 310 -20.16 -13.60 16.12
CA GLY A 310 -21.53 -13.70 15.60
C GLY A 310 -21.98 -12.44 14.86
N GLY A 311 -23.26 -12.40 14.48
CA GLY A 311 -23.87 -11.29 13.76
C GLY A 311 -23.81 -11.47 12.25
N THR A 312 -23.59 -10.39 11.52
CA THR A 312 -23.60 -10.42 10.04
C THR A 312 -22.59 -9.44 9.43
N LEU A 313 -21.83 -9.90 8.44
CA LEU A 313 -21.16 -9.02 7.48
C LEU A 313 -21.89 -9.12 6.14
N GLU A 314 -22.26 -7.97 5.57
CA GLU A 314 -22.87 -7.87 4.25
C GLU A 314 -22.11 -6.84 3.41
N THR A 315 -21.41 -7.28 2.37
CA THR A 315 -20.84 -6.38 1.35
C THR A 315 -21.75 -6.33 0.14
N GLN A 316 -21.96 -5.14 -0.42
CA GLN A 316 -22.90 -4.94 -1.53
C GLN A 316 -22.19 -4.58 -2.84
N GLY A 317 -20.94 -5.03 -3.02
CA GLY A 317 -20.12 -4.72 -4.18
C GLY A 317 -20.73 -5.19 -5.51
N THR A 318 -20.28 -4.56 -6.60
CA THR A 318 -20.61 -4.94 -7.98
C THR A 318 -19.33 -5.00 -8.82
N ALA A 319 -19.38 -5.59 -10.02
CA ALA A 319 -18.21 -5.62 -10.91
C ALA A 319 -17.66 -4.22 -11.24
N ALA A 320 -18.53 -3.20 -11.31
CA ALA A 320 -18.15 -1.82 -11.61
C ALA A 320 -17.79 -0.99 -10.36
N GLU A 321 -18.24 -1.43 -9.18
CA GLU A 321 -18.01 -0.77 -7.89
C GLU A 321 -17.81 -1.86 -6.83
N PRO A 322 -16.65 -2.56 -6.80
CA PRO A 322 -16.40 -3.61 -5.83
C PRO A 322 -16.33 -3.04 -4.40
N VAL A 323 -16.13 -3.89 -3.41
CA VAL A 323 -15.76 -3.48 -2.04
C VAL A 323 -14.32 -3.90 -1.81
N CYS A 324 -13.51 -3.02 -1.23
CA CYS A 324 -12.10 -3.32 -0.98
C CYS A 324 -11.74 -3.18 0.49
N PHE A 325 -11.16 -4.23 1.06
CA PHE A 325 -10.44 -4.20 2.33
C PHE A 325 -8.94 -4.27 2.02
N THR A 326 -8.17 -3.26 2.41
CA THR A 326 -6.75 -3.13 2.01
C THR A 326 -5.89 -2.54 3.12
N SER A 327 -4.58 -2.56 2.95
CA SER A 327 -3.61 -1.90 3.82
C SER A 327 -3.73 -0.37 3.76
N ALA A 328 -3.63 0.29 4.91
CA ALA A 328 -3.51 1.74 5.03
C ALA A 328 -2.10 2.25 4.65
N GLN A 329 -1.14 1.38 4.32
CA GLN A 329 0.15 1.81 3.80
C GLN A 329 -0.02 2.49 2.44
N ARG A 330 0.95 3.36 2.11
CA ARG A 330 0.98 4.04 0.81
C ARG A 330 1.10 3.03 -0.32
N HIS A 331 0.54 3.36 -1.47
CA HIS A 331 0.65 2.53 -2.67
C HIS A 331 2.12 2.21 -2.98
N GLY A 332 2.41 0.96 -3.33
CA GLY A 332 3.77 0.46 -3.57
C GLY A 332 4.59 0.20 -2.30
N SER A 333 4.09 0.62 -1.13
CA SER A 333 4.62 0.28 0.20
C SER A 333 3.72 -0.70 0.94
N ARG A 334 2.69 -1.26 0.29
CA ARG A 334 1.86 -2.30 0.90
C ARG A 334 2.58 -3.64 0.82
N PHE A 335 2.48 -4.41 1.87
CA PHE A 335 3.09 -5.74 1.95
C PHE A 335 2.11 -6.74 2.53
N PRO A 336 2.23 -8.03 2.13
CA PRO A 336 1.58 -9.11 2.85
C PRO A 336 1.79 -8.96 4.37
N GLY A 337 0.72 -9.14 5.13
CA GLY A 337 0.74 -9.04 6.59
C GLY A 337 0.74 -7.62 7.12
N ASP A 338 0.42 -6.61 6.30
CA ASP A 338 0.27 -5.25 6.82
C ASP A 338 -0.84 -5.19 7.88
N TRP A 339 -1.92 -5.93 7.72
CA TRP A 339 -3.02 -6.00 8.69
C TRP A 339 -3.50 -7.46 8.83
N GLY A 340 -4.32 -7.75 9.84
CA GLY A 340 -4.70 -9.11 10.22
C GLY A 340 -5.93 -9.67 9.52
N GLY A 341 -6.44 -9.03 8.47
CA GLY A 341 -7.62 -9.53 7.75
C GLY A 341 -8.92 -9.52 8.55
N ILE A 342 -9.85 -10.40 8.15
CA ILE A 342 -11.20 -10.49 8.71
C ILE A 342 -11.41 -11.87 9.32
N VAL A 343 -11.75 -11.89 10.61
CA VAL A 343 -12.01 -13.10 11.39
C VAL A 343 -13.48 -13.22 11.70
N PHE A 344 -14.08 -14.35 11.37
CA PHE A 344 -15.48 -14.64 11.63
C PHE A 344 -15.62 -15.81 12.61
N ILE A 345 -16.35 -15.59 13.70
CA ILE A 345 -16.55 -16.60 14.74
C ILE A 345 -18.05 -16.84 14.86
N GLY A 346 -18.50 -18.03 14.44
CA GLY A 346 -19.87 -18.49 14.56
C GLY A 346 -20.05 -19.61 15.58
N SER A 347 -21.24 -20.19 15.61
CA SER A 347 -21.65 -21.24 16.54
C SER A 347 -21.94 -22.59 15.84
N ALA A 348 -21.48 -22.76 14.61
CA ALA A 348 -21.70 -23.96 13.81
C ALA A 348 -20.85 -25.14 14.29
N ASN A 349 -20.90 -26.25 13.53
CA ASN A 349 -20.09 -27.43 13.80
C ASN A 349 -18.59 -27.13 13.69
N ALA A 350 -17.80 -27.70 14.60
CA ALA A 350 -16.36 -27.81 14.49
C ALA A 350 -15.94 -29.12 15.18
N THR A 351 -14.79 -29.69 14.80
CA THR A 351 -14.30 -30.94 15.39
C THR A 351 -13.51 -30.78 16.68
N ARG A 352 -13.17 -29.54 17.05
CA ARG A 352 -12.58 -29.20 18.34
C ARG A 352 -13.17 -27.91 18.92
N THR A 353 -12.88 -27.69 20.19
CA THR A 353 -13.04 -26.39 20.85
C THR A 353 -11.65 -25.85 21.15
N SER A 354 -11.34 -24.67 20.63
CA SER A 354 -10.04 -24.02 20.77
C SER A 354 -10.19 -22.50 20.78
N THR A 355 -9.09 -21.77 20.66
CA THR A 355 -9.09 -20.33 20.41
C THR A 355 -8.63 -20.01 19.00
N THR A 356 -9.15 -18.92 18.43
CA THR A 356 -8.65 -18.33 17.18
C THR A 356 -7.21 -17.86 17.32
N GLU A 357 -6.51 -17.71 16.20
CA GLU A 357 -5.26 -16.96 16.14
C GLU A 357 -5.45 -15.45 16.36
N GLY A 358 -4.32 -14.75 16.42
CA GLY A 358 -4.20 -13.30 16.51
C GLY A 358 -3.94 -12.79 17.93
N THR A 359 -3.63 -11.50 18.04
CA THR A 359 -3.25 -10.87 19.33
C THR A 359 -4.32 -10.92 20.42
N THR A 360 -5.57 -11.25 20.06
CA THR A 360 -6.69 -11.35 21.01
C THR A 360 -7.51 -12.62 20.75
N PRO A 361 -6.96 -13.82 21.04
CA PRO A 361 -7.60 -15.10 20.75
C PRO A 361 -9.02 -15.19 21.31
N GLN A 362 -9.96 -15.72 20.52
CA GLN A 362 -11.36 -15.91 20.92
C GLN A 362 -11.72 -17.40 20.91
N VAL A 363 -12.55 -17.86 21.85
CA VAL A 363 -13.01 -19.26 21.86
C VAL A 363 -13.93 -19.53 20.66
N TYR A 364 -13.71 -20.66 19.98
CA TYR A 364 -14.63 -21.21 18.98
C TYR A 364 -14.95 -22.71 19.26
N PRO A 365 -16.14 -23.21 18.89
CA PRO A 365 -17.29 -22.45 18.40
C PRO A 365 -17.77 -21.40 19.41
N GLY A 366 -18.17 -20.24 18.89
CA GLY A 366 -18.68 -19.13 19.69
C GLY A 366 -20.13 -19.35 20.14
N GLY A 367 -20.65 -18.41 20.94
CA GLY A 367 -22.02 -18.47 21.45
C GLY A 367 -23.10 -17.93 20.51
N ASN A 368 -22.72 -17.21 19.44
CA ASN A 368 -23.65 -16.51 18.56
C ASN A 368 -23.53 -17.00 17.12
N SER A 369 -24.65 -17.01 16.40
CA SER A 369 -24.68 -17.37 14.98
C SER A 369 -23.98 -16.30 14.14
N MET A 370 -23.26 -16.72 13.10
CA MET A 370 -22.56 -15.83 12.16
C MET A 370 -23.06 -16.04 10.72
N THR A 371 -23.38 -14.94 10.02
CA THR A 371 -23.72 -14.93 8.58
C THR A 371 -22.79 -14.02 7.81
N VAL A 372 -22.20 -14.50 6.72
CA VAL A 372 -21.27 -13.72 5.90
C VAL A 372 -21.75 -13.72 4.44
N ASN A 373 -22.15 -12.55 3.95
CA ASN A 373 -22.61 -12.36 2.57
C ASN A 373 -21.63 -11.44 1.84
N LEU A 374 -20.85 -12.01 0.92
CA LEU A 374 -19.84 -11.27 0.16
C LEU A 374 -20.23 -11.17 -1.32
N ARG A 375 -20.10 -9.96 -1.88
CA ARG A 375 -20.37 -9.62 -3.28
C ARG A 375 -19.24 -8.73 -3.78
N TYR A 376 -18.54 -9.17 -4.83
CA TYR A 376 -17.44 -8.42 -5.46
C TYR A 376 -16.50 -7.80 -4.42
N THR A 377 -15.97 -8.64 -3.55
CA THR A 377 -15.17 -8.23 -2.38
C THR A 377 -13.72 -8.58 -2.60
N ILE A 378 -12.85 -7.60 -2.40
CA ILE A 378 -11.39 -7.73 -2.46
C ILE A 378 -10.86 -7.58 -1.03
N VAL A 379 -9.99 -8.49 -0.61
CA VAL A 379 -9.25 -8.42 0.64
C VAL A 379 -7.78 -8.54 0.30
N GLU A 380 -7.00 -7.47 0.46
CA GLU A 380 -5.59 -7.46 0.07
C GLU A 380 -4.64 -7.09 1.21
N PHE A 381 -3.42 -7.65 1.16
CA PHE A 381 -2.30 -7.37 2.07
C PHE A 381 -2.57 -7.70 3.54
N ALA A 382 -3.45 -8.65 3.77
CA ALA A 382 -3.83 -9.13 5.08
C ALA A 382 -2.86 -10.22 5.61
N GLY A 383 -3.23 -10.82 6.74
CA GLY A 383 -2.59 -11.99 7.32
C GLY A 383 -1.38 -11.75 8.24
N ASN A 384 -1.38 -10.65 9.00
CA ASN A 384 -0.26 -10.32 9.89
C ASN A 384 0.08 -11.45 10.90
N GLU A 385 1.35 -11.84 10.96
CA GLU A 385 1.95 -12.73 11.97
C GLU A 385 2.10 -11.97 13.29
N VAL A 386 1.36 -12.37 14.33
CA VAL A 386 1.36 -11.66 15.61
C VAL A 386 2.37 -12.25 16.61
N ALA A 387 2.74 -13.51 16.40
CA ALA A 387 3.83 -14.23 17.04
C ALA A 387 4.23 -15.42 16.13
N PRO A 388 5.42 -16.04 16.31
CA PRO A 388 5.82 -17.18 15.50
C PRO A 388 4.82 -18.33 15.54
N GLY A 389 4.22 -18.69 14.39
CA GLY A 389 3.19 -19.73 14.31
C GLY A 389 1.82 -19.29 14.84
N ASP A 390 1.56 -17.99 14.89
CA ASP A 390 0.28 -17.37 15.25
C ASP A 390 -0.01 -16.27 14.21
N GLU A 391 -0.26 -16.73 13.00
CA GLU A 391 -0.58 -15.93 11.83
C GLU A 391 -2.10 -15.78 11.69
N LEU A 392 -2.55 -14.58 11.28
CA LEU A 392 -3.93 -14.38 10.85
C LEU A 392 -4.01 -14.60 9.34
N ASN A 393 -5.22 -14.79 8.80
CA ASN A 393 -5.44 -14.97 7.36
C ASN A 393 -6.06 -13.74 6.71
N SER A 394 -6.24 -13.76 5.39
CA SER A 394 -7.05 -12.74 4.72
C SER A 394 -8.50 -12.83 5.16
N LEU A 395 -9.03 -14.05 5.16
CA LEU A 395 -10.33 -14.41 5.68
C LEU A 395 -10.14 -15.65 6.56
N SER A 396 -10.46 -15.55 7.85
CA SER A 396 -10.45 -16.66 8.83
C SER A 396 -11.89 -17.01 9.25
N GLN A 397 -12.34 -18.25 9.03
CA GLN A 397 -13.73 -18.68 9.23
C GLN A 397 -13.83 -19.76 10.30
N TYR A 398 -14.09 -19.37 11.54
CA TYR A 398 -14.25 -20.31 12.66
C TYR A 398 -15.74 -20.62 12.89
N ALA A 399 -16.14 -21.87 12.60
CA ALA A 399 -17.48 -22.40 12.86
C ALA A 399 -18.62 -21.49 12.38
N VAL A 400 -18.49 -20.91 11.18
CA VAL A 400 -19.49 -19.97 10.63
C VAL A 400 -20.77 -20.72 10.25
N ASN A 401 -21.94 -20.14 10.55
CA ASN A 401 -23.24 -20.79 10.29
C ASN A 401 -23.69 -20.62 8.84
N THR A 402 -23.55 -19.42 8.27
CA THR A 402 -23.98 -19.16 6.89
C THR A 402 -22.92 -18.39 6.13
N ILE A 403 -22.52 -18.92 4.97
CA ILE A 403 -21.60 -18.28 4.02
C ILE A 403 -22.28 -18.24 2.65
N ASP A 404 -22.37 -17.04 2.08
CA ASP A 404 -22.76 -16.81 0.70
C ASP A 404 -21.76 -15.87 0.03
N TYR A 405 -20.72 -16.45 -0.59
CA TYR A 405 -19.69 -15.70 -1.31
C TYR A 405 -19.94 -15.74 -2.81
N LYS A 406 -19.96 -14.56 -3.43
CA LYS A 406 -20.01 -14.42 -4.89
C LYS A 406 -19.01 -13.36 -5.32
N PHE A 407 -18.01 -13.75 -6.12
CA PHE A 407 -16.94 -12.87 -6.59
C PHE A 407 -16.11 -12.31 -5.42
N VAL A 408 -15.25 -13.16 -4.84
CA VAL A 408 -14.39 -12.76 -3.72
C VAL A 408 -12.94 -13.05 -4.05
N GLN A 409 -12.08 -12.07 -3.82
CA GLN A 409 -10.65 -12.21 -4.02
C GLN A 409 -9.92 -11.90 -2.71
N ALA A 410 -9.11 -12.85 -2.26
CA ALA A 410 -8.05 -12.60 -1.30
C ALA A 410 -6.72 -12.48 -2.07
N HIS A 411 -5.94 -11.46 -1.74
CA HIS A 411 -4.80 -11.06 -2.55
C HIS A 411 -3.61 -10.66 -1.69
N ARG A 412 -2.44 -11.26 -1.95
CA ARG A 412 -1.19 -10.88 -1.28
C ARG A 412 -1.27 -10.95 0.25
N GLY A 413 -1.97 -11.94 0.80
CA GLY A 413 -1.93 -12.26 2.24
C GLY A 413 -0.55 -12.79 2.64
N LEU A 414 -0.12 -12.54 3.89
CA LEU A 414 1.09 -13.16 4.46
C LEU A 414 0.84 -14.60 4.92
N ASP A 415 -0.42 -14.95 5.10
CA ASP A 415 -0.84 -16.30 5.36
C ASP A 415 -1.96 -16.66 4.37
N ASP A 416 -2.88 -17.54 4.76
CA ASP A 416 -3.89 -18.06 3.86
C ASP A 416 -4.80 -17.01 3.27
N SER A 417 -5.20 -17.27 2.02
CA SER A 417 -6.22 -16.46 1.35
C SER A 417 -7.60 -16.72 1.97
N PHE A 418 -7.96 -17.98 2.19
CA PHE A 418 -9.19 -18.38 2.85
C PHE A 418 -8.92 -19.60 3.72
N GLU A 419 -9.20 -19.49 5.02
CA GLU A 419 -9.11 -20.63 5.94
C GLU A 419 -10.42 -20.86 6.67
N TRP A 420 -10.86 -22.11 6.69
CA TRP A 420 -12.08 -22.55 7.35
C TRP A 420 -11.81 -23.58 8.43
N TRP A 421 -12.21 -23.29 9.67
CA TRP A 421 -12.28 -24.28 10.74
C TRP A 421 -13.73 -24.61 11.03
N GLY A 422 -14.25 -25.65 10.39
CA GLY A 422 -15.62 -26.11 10.58
C GLY A 422 -16.69 -25.26 9.88
N GLY A 423 -17.96 -25.57 10.15
CA GLY A 423 -19.13 -24.94 9.54
C GLY A 423 -19.72 -25.71 8.34
N GLY A 424 -20.83 -25.18 7.84
CA GLY A 424 -21.50 -25.59 6.60
C GLY A 424 -22.16 -26.97 6.56
N LYS A 425 -22.18 -27.72 7.68
CA LYS A 425 -23.07 -28.88 7.85
C LYS A 425 -24.45 -28.44 8.36
N SER A 426 -25.51 -29.03 7.80
CA SER A 426 -26.89 -28.71 8.17
C SER A 426 -27.09 -28.67 9.69
N PRO A 427 -27.71 -27.60 10.25
CA PRO A 427 -28.50 -26.58 9.55
C PRO A 427 -27.68 -25.40 8.96
N SER A 428 -26.35 -25.42 9.07
CA SER A 428 -25.46 -24.43 8.47
C SER A 428 -25.43 -24.57 6.95
N THR A 429 -25.20 -23.46 6.23
CA THR A 429 -25.18 -23.46 4.75
C THR A 429 -24.03 -22.62 4.21
N HIS A 430 -23.15 -23.24 3.42
CA HIS A 430 -22.01 -22.58 2.81
C HIS A 430 -22.08 -22.78 1.29
N ASP A 431 -22.32 -21.68 0.55
CA ASP A 431 -22.34 -21.65 -0.91
C ASP A 431 -21.40 -20.54 -1.44
N MET A 432 -20.29 -20.94 -2.04
CA MET A 432 -19.27 -20.04 -2.54
C MET A 432 -19.08 -20.23 -4.03
N LYS A 433 -19.14 -19.13 -4.78
CA LYS A 433 -18.82 -19.15 -6.21
C LYS A 433 -17.90 -18.01 -6.59
N PHE A 434 -16.99 -18.27 -7.52
CA PHE A 434 -16.08 -17.26 -8.09
C PHE A 434 -15.11 -16.71 -7.04
N LEU A 435 -14.23 -17.58 -6.54
CA LEU A 435 -13.22 -17.24 -5.53
C LEU A 435 -11.81 -17.17 -6.15
N ILE A 436 -11.00 -16.23 -5.69
CA ILE A 436 -9.59 -16.11 -6.08
C ILE A 436 -8.73 -15.97 -4.83
N GLY A 437 -7.87 -16.95 -4.58
CA GLY A 437 -6.66 -16.78 -3.77
C GLY A 437 -5.51 -16.40 -4.70
N SER A 438 -4.79 -15.33 -4.39
CA SER A 438 -3.75 -14.85 -5.31
C SER A 438 -2.58 -14.23 -4.57
N GLY A 439 -1.44 -14.89 -4.64
CA GLY A 439 -0.18 -14.42 -4.10
C GLY A 439 -0.12 -14.43 -2.58
N SER A 440 -0.93 -15.27 -1.91
CA SER A 440 -0.69 -15.61 -0.51
C SER A 440 0.73 -16.17 -0.35
N MET A 441 1.28 -15.94 0.83
CA MET A 441 2.59 -16.44 1.19
C MET A 441 2.52 -17.87 1.74
N ASP A 442 1.36 -18.30 2.26
CA ASP A 442 1.11 -19.70 2.58
C ASP A 442 0.11 -20.34 1.61
N ASP A 443 -1.03 -20.85 2.08
CA ASP A 443 -2.01 -21.56 1.28
C ASP A 443 -3.04 -20.61 0.64
N ASP A 444 -3.72 -21.05 -0.41
CA ASP A 444 -4.80 -20.25 -1.01
C ASP A 444 -6.18 -20.65 -0.47
N PHE A 445 -6.38 -21.94 -0.20
CA PHE A 445 -7.63 -22.46 0.31
C PHE A 445 -7.31 -23.54 1.33
N ASP A 446 -7.41 -23.21 2.61
CA ASP A 446 -7.22 -24.13 3.73
C ASP A 446 -8.57 -24.49 4.34
N MET A 447 -8.87 -25.78 4.42
CA MET A 447 -10.17 -26.29 4.84
C MET A 447 -10.04 -27.40 5.86
N ASP A 448 -10.54 -27.07 7.05
CA ASP A 448 -10.13 -27.70 8.27
C ASP A 448 -11.30 -27.98 9.22
N GLU A 449 -11.01 -28.80 10.23
CA GLU A 449 -11.83 -28.99 11.43
C GLU A 449 -13.31 -29.31 11.19
N GLY A 450 -13.59 -30.15 10.19
CA GLY A 450 -14.94 -30.57 9.88
C GLY A 450 -15.70 -29.63 8.96
N PHE A 451 -15.00 -28.76 8.23
CA PHE A 451 -15.58 -27.87 7.24
C PHE A 451 -16.39 -28.63 6.17
N SER A 452 -17.53 -28.09 5.78
CA SER A 452 -18.32 -28.57 4.65
C SER A 452 -18.88 -27.38 3.90
N GLY A 453 -19.08 -27.51 2.59
CA GLY A 453 -19.62 -26.43 1.77
C GLY A 453 -19.63 -26.79 0.30
N ASN A 454 -20.35 -25.99 -0.49
CA ASN A 454 -20.34 -26.08 -1.94
C ASN A 454 -19.53 -24.93 -2.51
N LEU A 455 -18.42 -25.24 -3.18
CA LEU A 455 -17.48 -24.28 -3.74
C LEU A 455 -17.39 -24.50 -5.25
N LYS A 456 -17.55 -23.44 -6.05
CA LYS A 456 -17.46 -23.53 -7.51
C LYS A 456 -16.72 -22.36 -8.16
N TYR A 457 -15.89 -22.63 -9.16
CA TYR A 457 -15.10 -21.61 -9.89
C TYR A 457 -14.05 -20.94 -8.99
N LEU A 458 -13.01 -21.70 -8.63
CA LEU A 458 -11.93 -21.27 -7.74
C LEU A 458 -10.64 -21.08 -8.53
N VAL A 459 -9.87 -20.05 -8.20
CA VAL A 459 -8.54 -19.85 -8.76
C VAL A 459 -7.53 -19.59 -7.65
N SER A 460 -6.40 -20.30 -7.68
CA SER A 460 -5.22 -20.07 -6.84
C SER A 460 -4.05 -19.68 -7.75
N ILE A 461 -3.28 -18.65 -7.39
CA ILE A 461 -2.10 -18.20 -8.16
C ILE A 461 -0.97 -17.80 -7.23
N LYS A 462 0.18 -18.48 -7.31
CA LYS A 462 1.38 -18.09 -6.57
C LYS A 462 2.18 -17.01 -7.31
N TYR A 463 2.79 -16.10 -6.55
CA TYR A 463 3.62 -15.00 -7.05
C TYR A 463 5.13 -15.28 -6.88
N PRO A 464 6.00 -14.78 -7.78
CA PRO A 464 7.44 -14.97 -7.64
C PRO A 464 7.99 -14.33 -6.37
N LYS A 465 8.98 -14.97 -5.74
CA LYS A 465 9.68 -14.42 -4.55
C LYS A 465 10.21 -13.00 -4.76
N ALA A 466 10.61 -12.65 -5.99
CA ALA A 466 11.09 -11.32 -6.35
C ALA A 466 10.02 -10.22 -6.14
N CYS A 467 8.74 -10.59 -6.14
CA CYS A 467 7.62 -9.68 -5.96
C CYS A 467 7.38 -9.27 -4.50
N GLY A 468 8.14 -9.82 -3.55
CA GLY A 468 8.13 -9.45 -2.14
C GLY A 468 7.21 -10.34 -1.29
N GLY A 469 7.41 -10.26 0.03
CA GLY A 469 6.95 -11.26 0.98
C GLY A 469 7.91 -12.45 1.06
N SER A 470 7.70 -13.29 2.07
CA SER A 470 8.42 -14.55 2.27
C SER A 470 7.37 -15.63 2.32
N ALA A 471 7.36 -16.51 1.32
CA ALA A 471 6.46 -17.65 1.34
C ALA A 471 6.82 -18.59 2.50
N SER A 472 5.83 -19.30 3.01
CA SER A 472 5.97 -20.39 3.98
C SER A 472 6.85 -21.51 3.40
N THR A 473 7.09 -22.54 4.20
CA THR A 473 7.88 -23.70 3.77
C THR A 473 7.13 -24.64 2.83
N ASP A 474 5.82 -24.46 2.70
CA ASP A 474 4.90 -25.40 2.08
C ASP A 474 3.68 -24.73 1.42
N PRO A 475 3.82 -23.62 0.66
CA PRO A 475 2.67 -22.89 0.14
C PRO A 475 1.90 -23.68 -0.93
N HIS A 476 0.74 -24.20 -0.53
CA HIS A 476 -0.17 -25.02 -1.30
C HIS A 476 -1.23 -24.20 -2.04
N GLY A 477 -1.77 -24.78 -3.12
CA GLY A 477 -2.99 -24.24 -3.73
C GLY A 477 -4.23 -24.58 -2.91
N PHE A 478 -4.26 -25.78 -2.33
CA PHE A 478 -5.24 -26.23 -1.36
C PHE A 478 -4.53 -26.94 -0.22
N GLU A 479 -4.90 -26.63 1.00
CA GLU A 479 -4.62 -27.38 2.21
C GLU A 479 -5.94 -27.94 2.75
N MET A 480 -5.93 -29.20 3.15
CA MET A 480 -7.16 -29.90 3.44
C MET A 480 -6.95 -30.92 4.55
N ASP A 481 -7.38 -30.59 5.77
CA ASP A 481 -7.40 -31.55 6.86
C ASP A 481 -8.82 -31.94 7.25
N GLY A 482 -9.03 -33.24 7.41
CA GLY A 482 -10.32 -33.77 7.84
C GLY A 482 -10.61 -33.41 9.29
N ARG A 483 -9.68 -33.73 10.20
CA ARG A 483 -9.81 -33.51 11.63
C ARG A 483 -8.45 -33.46 12.31
N HIS A 484 -8.17 -32.35 12.98
CA HIS A 484 -6.90 -32.12 13.66
C HIS A 484 -6.44 -33.30 14.51
N SER A 485 -5.25 -33.82 14.16
CA SER A 485 -4.52 -34.85 14.90
C SER A 485 -5.33 -36.11 15.27
N SER A 486 -6.39 -36.47 14.52
CA SER A 486 -7.22 -37.65 14.82
C SER A 486 -7.96 -38.25 13.61
N THR A 487 -8.39 -39.52 13.71
CA THR A 487 -9.30 -40.13 12.74
C THR A 487 -10.73 -39.60 12.83
N CYS A 488 -11.41 -39.59 11.69
CA CYS A 488 -12.87 -39.50 11.61
C CYS A 488 -13.52 -40.63 12.43
N THR A 489 -14.48 -40.31 13.30
CA THR A 489 -15.08 -41.32 14.21
C THR A 489 -16.28 -42.05 13.61
N ASN A 490 -16.76 -41.62 12.44
CA ASN A 490 -17.93 -42.20 11.80
C ASN A 490 -17.61 -42.65 10.37
N SER A 491 -17.44 -43.96 10.21
CA SER A 491 -17.28 -44.59 8.90
C SER A 491 -18.54 -44.35 8.06
N GLN A 492 -18.44 -43.50 7.04
CA GLN A 492 -19.27 -43.51 5.82
C GLN A 492 -20.64 -42.79 5.82
N ASN A 493 -20.96 -41.92 6.79
CA ASN A 493 -22.08 -40.98 6.59
C ASN A 493 -21.59 -39.52 6.44
N PRO A 494 -21.48 -39.01 5.20
CA PRO A 494 -21.17 -37.62 4.88
C PRO A 494 -21.97 -36.56 5.65
N ALA A 495 -23.21 -36.89 6.06
CA ALA A 495 -24.12 -35.98 6.75
C ALA A 495 -23.91 -35.95 8.27
N THR A 496 -23.19 -36.91 8.85
CA THR A 496 -22.98 -37.03 10.31
C THR A 496 -21.53 -37.32 10.71
N THR A 497 -20.61 -37.39 9.74
CA THR A 497 -19.16 -37.48 9.98
C THR A 497 -18.64 -36.18 10.57
N ASP A 498 -17.66 -36.29 11.47
CA ASP A 498 -16.96 -35.16 12.05
C ASP A 498 -15.99 -34.51 11.05
N CYS A 499 -15.43 -35.26 10.10
CA CYS A 499 -14.40 -34.77 9.17
C CYS A 499 -14.84 -33.75 8.12
N SER A 500 -13.86 -32.99 7.62
CA SER A 500 -14.03 -32.05 6.51
C SER A 500 -14.50 -32.79 5.25
N ASN A 501 -15.55 -32.25 4.63
CA ASN A 501 -16.23 -32.86 3.49
C ASN A 501 -16.81 -31.81 2.53
N PRO A 502 -15.97 -30.92 1.96
CA PRO A 502 -16.43 -29.95 0.98
C PRO A 502 -16.72 -30.60 -0.38
N THR A 503 -17.57 -29.95 -1.16
CA THR A 503 -17.75 -30.22 -2.58
C THR A 503 -17.18 -29.06 -3.38
N VAL A 504 -16.08 -29.30 -4.08
CA VAL A 504 -15.39 -28.32 -4.92
C VAL A 504 -15.50 -28.73 -6.39
N ALA A 505 -16.02 -27.84 -7.22
CA ALA A 505 -16.10 -28.05 -8.67
C ALA A 505 -15.46 -26.88 -9.41
N ASN A 506 -14.82 -27.14 -10.55
CA ASN A 506 -14.24 -26.10 -11.40
C ASN A 506 -13.20 -25.26 -10.65
N PHE A 507 -11.97 -25.75 -10.55
CA PHE A 507 -10.89 -25.01 -9.92
C PHE A 507 -9.62 -24.99 -10.78
N THR A 508 -8.81 -23.94 -10.64
CA THR A 508 -7.49 -23.84 -11.28
C THR A 508 -6.47 -23.40 -10.24
N THR A 509 -5.40 -24.16 -10.01
CA THR A 509 -4.27 -23.72 -9.16
C THR A 509 -3.00 -23.58 -9.99
N LEU A 510 -2.33 -22.43 -9.86
CA LEU A 510 -1.15 -22.05 -10.64
C LEU A 510 0.03 -21.76 -9.70
N GLY A 511 0.97 -22.69 -9.63
CA GLY A 511 2.16 -22.61 -8.79
C GLY A 511 3.39 -22.04 -9.50
N LEU A 512 4.53 -22.07 -8.80
CA LEU A 512 5.86 -21.67 -9.29
C LEU A 512 6.98 -22.68 -8.99
N GLY A 513 6.63 -23.92 -8.68
CA GLY A 513 7.56 -24.98 -8.32
C GLY A 513 8.26 -24.74 -6.99
N ILE A 514 7.59 -24.01 -6.07
CA ILE A 514 8.12 -23.73 -4.73
C ILE A 514 8.25 -25.05 -3.99
N SER A 515 9.43 -25.30 -3.41
CA SER A 515 9.70 -26.51 -2.61
C SER A 515 8.68 -26.63 -1.47
N GLY A 516 8.23 -27.85 -1.17
CA GLY A 516 7.18 -28.10 -0.16
C GLY A 516 5.76 -27.84 -0.67
N GLY A 517 5.58 -26.87 -1.55
CA GLY A 517 4.29 -26.51 -2.12
C GLY A 517 3.67 -27.61 -2.99
N ALA A 518 2.37 -27.79 -2.83
CA ALA A 518 1.56 -28.76 -3.56
C ALA A 518 0.34 -28.09 -4.16
N GLY A 519 -0.10 -28.53 -5.34
CA GLY A 519 -1.34 -28.04 -5.92
C GLY A 519 -2.56 -28.32 -5.04
N MET A 520 -2.52 -29.44 -4.34
CA MET A 520 -3.45 -29.86 -3.30
C MET A 520 -2.70 -30.73 -2.29
N ARG A 521 -2.77 -30.37 -1.01
CA ARG A 521 -2.43 -31.21 0.13
C ARG A 521 -3.72 -31.74 0.74
N ALA A 522 -3.75 -33.02 1.11
CA ALA A 522 -4.89 -33.65 1.76
C ALA A 522 -4.43 -34.62 2.85
N ARG A 523 -4.92 -34.43 4.07
CA ARG A 523 -4.53 -35.21 5.25
C ARG A 523 -5.72 -35.52 6.17
N GLU A 524 -5.42 -36.19 7.27
CA GLU A 524 -6.26 -36.30 8.46
C GLU A 524 -7.72 -36.73 8.20
N GLY A 525 -7.92 -37.69 7.30
CA GLY A 525 -9.26 -38.24 7.06
C GLY A 525 -10.18 -37.40 6.18
N LEU A 526 -9.67 -36.41 5.45
CA LEU A 526 -10.47 -35.61 4.49
C LEU A 526 -11.39 -36.50 3.63
N LEU A 527 -12.66 -36.11 3.49
CA LEU A 527 -13.66 -36.84 2.69
C LEU A 527 -14.02 -36.15 1.36
N GLY A 528 -13.68 -34.87 1.18
CA GLY A 528 -14.26 -33.99 0.14
C GLY A 528 -14.30 -34.53 -1.30
N THR A 529 -15.15 -33.90 -2.12
CA THR A 529 -15.29 -34.19 -3.55
C THR A 529 -14.72 -33.05 -4.38
N PHE A 530 -13.77 -33.35 -5.27
CA PHE A 530 -13.09 -32.37 -6.11
C PHE A 530 -13.21 -32.73 -7.59
N THR A 531 -13.80 -31.86 -8.40
CA THR A 531 -14.08 -32.16 -9.81
C THR A 531 -13.70 -31.03 -10.75
N ALA A 532 -13.37 -31.39 -11.99
CA ALA A 532 -13.04 -30.47 -13.06
C ALA A 532 -11.89 -29.49 -12.70
N GLY A 533 -10.90 -29.99 -11.95
CA GLY A 533 -9.75 -29.21 -11.51
C GLY A 533 -8.63 -29.16 -12.54
N LEU A 534 -7.92 -28.03 -12.54
CA LEU A 534 -6.65 -27.82 -13.22
C LEU A 534 -5.62 -27.49 -12.15
N ILE A 535 -4.50 -28.17 -12.17
CA ILE A 535 -3.37 -27.81 -11.33
C ILE A 535 -2.20 -27.56 -12.32
N TYR A 536 -1.30 -26.62 -12.06
CA TYR A 536 -0.14 -26.37 -12.93
C TYR A 536 1.01 -25.76 -12.15
N GLY A 537 2.24 -26.19 -12.42
CA GLY A 537 3.44 -25.52 -11.91
C GLY A 537 3.68 -25.63 -10.40
N PHE A 538 3.15 -26.62 -9.70
CA PHE A 538 3.53 -26.91 -8.31
C PHE A 538 4.65 -27.95 -8.24
N ALA A 539 5.44 -27.95 -7.15
CA ALA A 539 6.51 -28.95 -6.97
C ALA A 539 5.93 -30.37 -6.86
N THR A 540 4.79 -30.48 -6.18
CA THR A 540 3.96 -31.69 -6.12
C THR A 540 2.56 -31.36 -6.62
N ARG A 541 1.91 -32.27 -7.35
CA ARG A 541 0.54 -32.03 -7.86
C ARG A 541 -0.49 -32.30 -6.79
N ILE A 542 -0.49 -33.53 -6.28
CA ILE A 542 -1.28 -33.95 -5.13
C ILE A 542 -0.33 -34.53 -4.08
N ASN A 543 -0.40 -33.97 -2.88
CA ASN A 543 0.24 -34.51 -1.69
C ASN A 543 -0.86 -35.10 -0.79
N ALA A 544 -0.96 -36.42 -0.76
CA ALA A 544 -1.85 -37.12 0.16
C ALA A 544 -1.00 -37.84 1.20
N GLY A 545 -1.19 -37.52 2.48
CA GLY A 545 -0.29 -37.94 3.56
C GLY A 545 -0.98 -38.39 4.84
N GLU A 546 -0.32 -39.29 5.57
CA GLU A 546 -0.66 -39.71 6.93
C GLU A 546 0.02 -38.75 7.92
N ALA A 547 -0.46 -37.51 8.07
CA ALA A 547 -0.15 -36.80 9.30
C ALA A 547 -0.83 -37.58 10.44
N SER A 548 -0.08 -37.92 11.50
CA SER A 548 -0.61 -38.56 12.71
C SER A 548 -1.08 -40.03 12.57
N GLY A 549 -0.81 -40.72 11.45
CA GLY A 549 -1.14 -42.15 11.27
C GLY A 549 -2.60 -42.43 10.91
N PHE A 550 -3.28 -41.44 10.32
CA PHE A 550 -4.67 -41.55 9.87
C PHE A 550 -4.82 -41.31 8.36
N SER A 551 -5.34 -42.33 7.66
CA SER A 551 -5.49 -42.28 6.20
C SER A 551 -6.58 -41.30 5.76
N PRO A 552 -6.30 -40.37 4.84
CA PRO A 552 -7.35 -39.60 4.19
C PRO A 552 -8.31 -40.54 3.45
N THR A 553 -9.62 -40.36 3.65
CA THR A 553 -10.67 -41.17 3.02
C THR A 553 -11.39 -40.33 1.97
N ILE A 554 -10.64 -39.73 1.05
CA ILE A 554 -11.20 -38.76 0.10
C ILE A 554 -12.17 -39.49 -0.84
N SER A 555 -13.38 -38.95 -0.99
CA SER A 555 -14.44 -39.61 -1.73
C SER A 555 -14.13 -39.67 -3.22
N ASP A 556 -13.71 -38.56 -3.86
CA ASP A 556 -13.33 -38.50 -5.29
C ASP A 556 -12.52 -37.23 -5.63
N ILE A 557 -11.41 -37.36 -6.39
CA ILE A 557 -10.66 -36.23 -6.98
C ILE A 557 -10.47 -36.44 -8.49
N THR A 558 -10.96 -35.50 -9.30
CA THR A 558 -10.78 -35.46 -10.76
C THR A 558 -10.10 -34.17 -11.21
N VAL A 559 -8.86 -34.30 -11.69
CA VAL A 559 -8.02 -33.18 -12.12
C VAL A 559 -7.25 -33.46 -13.41
N ILE A 560 -6.91 -32.41 -14.14
CA ILE A 560 -5.96 -32.44 -15.26
C ILE A 560 -4.68 -31.71 -14.82
N SER A 561 -3.52 -32.33 -15.08
CA SER A 561 -2.23 -31.91 -14.53
C SER A 561 -1.09 -31.80 -15.54
N ASP A 562 0.00 -31.13 -15.16
CA ASP A 562 1.31 -31.24 -15.84
C ASP A 562 2.09 -32.44 -15.27
N SER A 563 3.34 -32.61 -15.71
CA SER A 563 4.16 -33.77 -15.39
C SER A 563 4.93 -33.71 -14.05
N ALA A 564 4.51 -32.90 -13.05
CA ALA A 564 5.15 -32.95 -11.73
C ALA A 564 4.72 -34.19 -10.92
N ALA A 565 5.49 -34.53 -9.88
CA ALA A 565 5.26 -35.74 -9.10
C ALA A 565 3.98 -35.64 -8.25
N ASP A 566 3.30 -36.77 -8.08
CA ASP A 566 2.30 -36.98 -7.03
C ASP A 566 2.95 -37.73 -5.88
N SER A 567 2.76 -37.25 -4.65
CA SER A 567 3.18 -37.96 -3.45
C SER A 567 1.93 -38.53 -2.78
N LEU A 568 1.63 -39.77 -3.09
CA LEU A 568 0.49 -40.49 -2.56
C LEU A 568 0.95 -41.41 -1.44
N ALA A 569 0.40 -41.24 -0.23
CA ALA A 569 0.59 -42.20 0.84
C ALA A 569 0.02 -43.57 0.43
N ALA A 570 0.68 -44.64 0.89
CA ALA A 570 0.39 -46.03 0.50
C ALA A 570 -1.02 -46.55 0.90
N SER A 571 -1.82 -45.75 1.60
CA SER A 571 -3.22 -46.01 1.97
C SER A 571 -4.25 -45.43 0.97
N ALA A 572 -3.82 -44.58 0.03
CA ALA A 572 -4.70 -43.88 -0.91
C ALA A 572 -5.25 -44.77 -2.04
N SER A 573 -4.65 -45.94 -2.31
CA SER A 573 -5.14 -46.85 -3.36
C SER A 573 -6.26 -47.76 -2.84
N GLY A 574 -7.46 -47.23 -2.67
CA GLY A 574 -8.66 -47.99 -2.32
C GLY A 574 -9.54 -48.30 -3.53
N THR A 575 -10.24 -49.43 -3.49
CA THR A 575 -11.29 -49.75 -4.48
C THR A 575 -12.46 -48.77 -4.28
N PRO A 576 -13.08 -48.21 -5.35
CA PRO A 576 -14.26 -47.36 -5.21
C PRO A 576 -15.31 -47.98 -4.28
N GLY A 577 -15.75 -47.22 -3.27
CA GLY A 577 -16.72 -47.68 -2.26
C GLY A 577 -16.15 -48.35 -1.00
N THR A 578 -14.82 -48.42 -0.83
CA THR A 578 -14.18 -48.95 0.40
C THR A 578 -13.31 -47.94 1.17
N GLY A 579 -13.35 -46.65 0.81
CA GLY A 579 -12.71 -45.58 1.58
C GLY A 579 -11.23 -45.35 1.24
N GLY A 580 -10.92 -45.11 -0.04
CA GLY A 580 -9.62 -44.60 -0.48
C GLY A 580 -9.79 -43.52 -1.54
N ILE A 581 -8.73 -42.75 -1.79
CA ILE A 581 -8.73 -41.62 -2.72
C ILE A 581 -8.86 -42.14 -4.17
N THR A 582 -9.99 -41.91 -4.83
CA THR A 582 -10.10 -42.13 -6.29
C THR A 582 -9.46 -40.94 -7.01
N LEU A 583 -8.20 -41.11 -7.45
CA LEU A 583 -7.51 -40.12 -8.27
C LEU A 583 -7.74 -40.41 -9.76
N SER A 584 -8.51 -39.56 -10.41
CA SER A 584 -8.58 -39.50 -11.88
C SER A 584 -7.67 -38.39 -12.42
N ALA A 585 -6.44 -38.30 -11.89
CA ALA A 585 -5.46 -37.33 -12.35
C ALA A 585 -4.93 -37.73 -13.74
N THR A 586 -5.16 -36.89 -14.76
CA THR A 586 -4.58 -37.10 -16.09
C THR A 586 -3.50 -36.07 -16.35
N ALA A 587 -2.23 -36.48 -16.28
CA ALA A 587 -1.11 -35.63 -16.69
C ALA A 587 -1.18 -35.42 -18.22
N SER A 588 -1.60 -34.24 -18.65
CA SER A 588 -1.76 -33.86 -20.07
C SER A 588 -1.53 -32.38 -20.37
N LEU A 589 -1.30 -31.54 -19.36
CA LEU A 589 -0.92 -30.15 -19.54
C LEU A 589 0.56 -30.05 -19.89
N THR A 590 0.85 -29.54 -21.09
CA THR A 590 2.22 -29.27 -21.55
C THR A 590 2.59 -27.78 -21.45
N SER A 591 1.64 -26.94 -21.06
CA SER A 591 1.77 -25.50 -20.90
C SER A 591 0.77 -25.01 -19.85
N ILE A 592 0.93 -23.76 -19.43
CA ILE A 592 0.00 -23.12 -18.50
C ILE A 592 -1.44 -23.25 -19.03
N PRO A 593 -2.43 -23.65 -18.19
CA PRO A 593 -3.76 -24.05 -18.67
C PRO A 593 -4.76 -22.89 -18.75
N VAL A 594 -4.29 -21.64 -18.74
CA VAL A 594 -5.12 -20.43 -18.90
C VAL A 594 -4.72 -19.67 -20.15
N THR A 595 -5.58 -18.76 -20.60
CA THR A 595 -5.40 -18.01 -21.84
C THR A 595 -4.16 -17.10 -21.78
N ASP A 596 -3.99 -16.37 -20.68
CA ASP A 596 -2.81 -15.55 -20.41
C ASP A 596 -2.65 -15.32 -18.91
N ILE A 597 -1.47 -15.56 -18.33
CA ILE A 597 -1.19 -15.27 -16.92
C ILE A 597 -0.77 -13.80 -16.70
N GLY A 598 -0.64 -13.04 -17.78
CA GLY A 598 -0.18 -11.66 -17.77
C GLY A 598 1.19 -11.55 -17.10
N SER A 599 1.39 -10.46 -16.37
CA SER A 599 2.62 -10.17 -15.64
C SER A 599 2.62 -10.69 -14.19
N VAL A 600 1.58 -11.41 -13.77
CA VAL A 600 1.40 -11.86 -12.37
C VAL A 600 2.54 -12.77 -11.89
N GLN A 601 2.93 -13.72 -12.74
CA GLN A 601 4.04 -14.64 -12.48
C GLN A 601 5.39 -14.16 -13.07
N ASP A 602 5.46 -12.92 -13.54
CA ASP A 602 6.71 -12.30 -13.97
C ASP A 602 7.45 -11.71 -12.76
N SER A 603 8.69 -12.17 -12.55
CA SER A 603 9.57 -11.69 -11.47
C SER A 603 9.97 -10.20 -11.56
N VAL A 604 9.77 -9.57 -12.71
CA VAL A 604 10.01 -8.13 -12.93
C VAL A 604 8.69 -7.36 -12.87
N GLY A 605 7.72 -7.78 -13.69
CA GLY A 605 6.42 -7.12 -13.78
C GLY A 605 5.58 -7.23 -12.52
N CYS A 606 5.63 -8.37 -11.80
CA CYS A 606 4.93 -8.59 -10.53
C CYS A 606 3.45 -8.15 -10.55
N GLY A 607 2.83 -8.36 -11.71
CA GLY A 607 1.43 -8.04 -11.96
C GLY A 607 1.10 -6.56 -12.26
N PHE A 608 2.11 -5.68 -12.26
CA PHE A 608 1.99 -4.27 -12.67
C PHE A 608 1.86 -4.07 -14.18
N GLY A 609 2.16 -5.07 -15.01
CA GLY A 609 2.06 -4.98 -16.46
C GLY A 609 0.70 -5.42 -16.98
N THR A 610 0.69 -6.41 -17.87
CA THR A 610 -0.55 -7.00 -18.39
C THR A 610 -1.29 -7.76 -17.29
N LYS A 611 -2.61 -7.63 -17.29
CA LYS A 611 -3.52 -8.34 -16.36
C LYS A 611 -3.87 -9.71 -16.94
N PRO A 612 -4.05 -10.75 -16.11
CA PRO A 612 -4.29 -12.10 -16.59
C PRO A 612 -5.66 -12.24 -17.26
N ASP A 613 -5.71 -13.13 -18.25
CA ASP A 613 -6.93 -13.73 -18.77
C ASP A 613 -6.97 -15.19 -18.33
N LEU A 614 -7.68 -15.42 -17.23
CA LEU A 614 -7.68 -16.70 -16.53
C LEU A 614 -8.61 -17.73 -17.16
N ARG A 615 -9.29 -17.40 -18.26
CA ARG A 615 -10.10 -18.36 -19.01
C ARG A 615 -9.28 -19.60 -19.34
N THR A 616 -9.83 -20.77 -19.08
CA THR A 616 -9.21 -22.06 -19.40
C THR A 616 -8.77 -22.07 -20.86
N SER A 617 -7.52 -22.46 -21.11
CA SER A 617 -6.97 -22.51 -22.47
C SER A 617 -7.77 -23.48 -23.33
N ALA A 618 -7.98 -23.12 -24.60
CA ALA A 618 -8.66 -23.98 -25.59
C ALA A 618 -7.94 -25.32 -25.84
N SER A 619 -6.65 -25.43 -25.46
CA SER A 619 -5.90 -26.68 -25.53
C SER A 619 -6.30 -27.70 -24.45
N VAL A 620 -6.99 -27.27 -23.39
CA VAL A 620 -7.53 -28.15 -22.35
C VAL A 620 -8.90 -28.64 -22.83
N SER A 621 -8.95 -29.87 -23.36
CA SER A 621 -10.00 -30.40 -24.26
C SER A 621 -11.39 -30.66 -23.66
N SER A 622 -11.78 -29.95 -22.62
CA SER A 622 -13.15 -29.96 -22.10
C SER A 622 -13.51 -28.56 -21.66
N GLY A 623 -14.22 -27.80 -22.50
CA GLY A 623 -14.55 -26.38 -22.29
C GLY A 623 -15.31 -26.03 -20.99
N ASN A 624 -15.53 -27.00 -20.12
CA ASN A 624 -16.17 -26.88 -18.80
C ASN A 624 -15.21 -27.18 -17.63
N THR A 625 -13.89 -27.25 -17.84
CA THR A 625 -12.89 -27.53 -16.80
C THR A 625 -12.17 -26.26 -16.35
N GLY A 626 -11.70 -26.23 -15.10
CA GLY A 626 -10.97 -25.10 -14.53
C GLY A 626 -11.86 -24.09 -13.83
N GLY A 627 -11.24 -23.17 -13.10
CA GLY A 627 -11.90 -22.09 -12.35
C GLY A 627 -12.57 -21.03 -13.22
N VAL A 628 -12.17 -20.89 -14.48
CA VAL A 628 -12.76 -19.95 -15.45
C VAL A 628 -13.02 -20.69 -16.77
N PRO A 629 -14.02 -21.60 -16.80
CA PRO A 629 -14.25 -22.43 -17.97
C PRO A 629 -14.67 -21.59 -19.19
N LEU A 630 -14.38 -22.10 -20.39
CA LEU A 630 -14.74 -21.42 -21.65
C LEU A 630 -16.26 -21.35 -21.87
N ASN A 631 -17.00 -22.33 -21.36
CA ASN A 631 -18.46 -22.34 -21.37
C ASN A 631 -18.98 -22.18 -19.94
N LEU A 632 -19.26 -20.93 -19.56
CA LEU A 632 -19.91 -20.62 -18.29
C LEU A 632 -21.38 -20.29 -18.52
N SER A 633 -22.27 -21.04 -17.88
CA SER A 633 -23.71 -20.78 -17.85
C SER A 633 -24.18 -20.76 -16.41
N GLU A 634 -23.93 -19.64 -15.73
CA GLU A 634 -24.36 -19.40 -14.35
C GLU A 634 -25.07 -18.06 -14.24
N THR A 635 -25.96 -18.00 -13.25
CA THR A 635 -26.66 -16.79 -12.86
C THR A 635 -26.40 -16.54 -11.38
N VAL A 636 -26.05 -15.30 -11.03
CA VAL A 636 -25.93 -14.84 -9.65
C VAL A 636 -26.84 -13.63 -9.48
N ASP A 637 -27.67 -13.62 -8.44
CA ASP A 637 -28.62 -12.53 -8.16
C ASP A 637 -29.46 -12.12 -9.39
N SER A 638 -29.91 -13.12 -10.16
CA SER A 638 -30.66 -12.97 -11.42
C SER A 638 -29.91 -12.36 -12.60
N ALA A 639 -28.59 -12.15 -12.50
CA ALA A 639 -27.73 -11.70 -13.60
C ALA A 639 -26.86 -12.83 -14.15
N ALA A 640 -26.75 -12.92 -15.47
CA ALA A 640 -25.85 -13.86 -16.13
C ALA A 640 -24.39 -13.49 -15.84
N VAL A 641 -23.57 -14.48 -15.48
CA VAL A 641 -22.15 -14.28 -15.19
C VAL A 641 -21.35 -14.27 -16.49
N PRO A 642 -20.51 -13.25 -16.77
CA PRO A 642 -19.65 -13.26 -17.94
C PRO A 642 -18.62 -14.39 -17.85
N VAL A 643 -18.28 -15.01 -18.99
CA VAL A 643 -17.30 -16.12 -19.04
C VAL A 643 -15.97 -15.73 -18.39
N ASN A 644 -15.43 -14.56 -18.73
CA ASN A 644 -14.24 -14.01 -18.07
C ASN A 644 -14.63 -13.27 -16.79
N TRP A 645 -15.21 -13.99 -15.83
CA TRP A 645 -15.71 -13.43 -14.58
C TRP A 645 -14.68 -12.71 -13.70
N PRO A 646 -13.36 -13.00 -13.75
CA PRO A 646 -12.37 -12.22 -13.01
C PRO A 646 -12.17 -10.81 -13.60
N ALA A 647 -12.48 -10.60 -14.89
CA ALA A 647 -12.10 -9.38 -15.58
C ALA A 647 -12.71 -8.11 -14.93
N GLY A 648 -11.87 -7.10 -14.74
CA GLY A 648 -12.27 -5.75 -14.34
C GLY A 648 -12.30 -5.52 -12.83
N TRP A 649 -12.93 -6.39 -12.03
CA TRP A 649 -13.11 -6.11 -10.60
C TRP A 649 -11.97 -6.61 -9.71
N THR A 650 -11.13 -7.53 -10.19
CA THR A 650 -10.02 -8.12 -9.42
C THR A 650 -8.76 -7.27 -9.40
N VAL A 651 -7.88 -7.48 -8.43
CA VAL A 651 -6.54 -6.86 -8.30
C VAL A 651 -5.42 -7.85 -8.65
N TRP A 652 -4.31 -7.37 -9.22
CA TRP A 652 -3.23 -8.24 -9.70
C TRP A 652 -1.84 -7.69 -9.40
N ARG A 653 -1.60 -7.07 -8.26
CA ARG A 653 -0.38 -6.31 -7.98
C ARG A 653 0.40 -6.89 -6.81
N ALA A 654 1.72 -6.80 -6.84
CA ALA A 654 2.48 -7.35 -5.73
C ALA A 654 2.56 -6.46 -4.47
N ARG A 655 2.30 -5.15 -4.58
CA ARG A 655 2.49 -4.11 -3.54
C ARG A 655 1.55 -2.92 -3.71
#